data_AF-A0A7V4XHS4-F1
#
_entry.id   AF-A0A7V4XHS4-F1
#
_cell.length_a   1.000
_cell.length_b   1.000
_cell.length_c   1.000
_cell.angle_alpha   90.00
_cell.angle_beta   90.00
_cell.angle_gamma   90.00
#
_symmetry.space_group_name_H-M   'P 1'
#
loop_
_entity.id
_entity.type
_entity.pdbx_description
1 polymer ?
#
loop_
_entity_poly.entity_id
_entity_poly.type
_entity_poly.pdbx_seq_one_letter_code
_entity_poly.pdbx_strand_id
1 'polypeptide(L)'
;METISKIKDVGVRFRAILIGLLLIPINNYWITLIEVRWYALDGTCLPIFITPIFMLFLIALPNLLLRKYAPRWALRRPDLLIIYIMIVIAATLASHDLVQNLFGTIGHAHYMANDTNQYEKLFWRYLPPNMFVTDKLALNGLYKGGVDPFVWPIMRFWIAPLALWGSLLLILIGMMLCMNIIIRKQWTENEKLVFPLVQLPIAMAAEDSGPRFYANKLMWIGFAIAFLIGLINGLHQLYPSMPFLPGIKGWNLAAMFPNRPWNAVGQTGNGLQIASYPFAIGLAYFIPLDLSFSCWFFYVLRKLWQVFCTGMGWDGMANAQYYWDMQSSGAWLALSIIIIAGTVPYLKSVWRVAFRDEGSPEDLAEAKTYRYAFYGLAVGAVLLMIFSRYMAITLNTRLNPATLIATVKFMFFFMAFFLLYFMLSISITRIRAELGTPHEIVFVSPQIILLSIFGFNAIGAANMTLMQSMYWFNRGYRSHPMPNQLEAMKMAEGTSIKIKPLIFVLGLSAVVGLLSSYWMNLHITYAAGAQAKCLGFKQWVGAESFDRLAGYCKNNPGVDFTKIMYMIVGAAIVFGLKSFRGAFVSWPFHPAGYALAISYAMDYFWFAFFLSWLLKLIIVRYGGMKLHNTFVPFFLGLVLGDFFIGSVWAIIGPIIGQQAYRIFI
;
A
#
# COMPACT_ATOMS: atom_id res chain seq x y z
N MET A 1 8.19 -3.69 -41.46
CA MET A 1 8.90 -4.97 -41.25
C MET A 1 10.39 -4.69 -41.38
N GLU A 2 11.21 -5.33 -40.53
CA GLU A 2 12.68 -5.19 -40.39
C GLU A 2 13.17 -3.84 -39.82
N THR A 3 13.37 -3.68 -38.52
CA THR A 3 14.53 -4.24 -37.79
C THR A 3 14.20 -4.27 -36.28
N ILE A 4 13.50 -5.31 -35.83
CA ILE A 4 13.49 -5.66 -34.41
C ILE A 4 14.82 -6.36 -34.17
N SER A 5 15.81 -5.59 -33.69
CA SER A 5 17.06 -6.15 -33.17
C SER A 5 16.68 -7.28 -32.22
N LYS A 6 17.13 -8.51 -32.52
CA LYS A 6 17.09 -9.64 -31.59
C LYS A 6 17.85 -9.23 -30.34
N ILE A 7 17.15 -8.68 -29.35
CA ILE A 7 17.70 -8.46 -28.03
C ILE A 7 18.07 -9.86 -27.54
N LYS A 8 19.38 -10.15 -27.49
CA LYS A 8 19.88 -11.43 -26.98
C LYS A 8 19.35 -11.58 -25.56
N ASP A 9 18.49 -12.58 -25.36
CA ASP A 9 17.92 -12.99 -24.08
C ASP A 9 18.98 -13.00 -22.97
N VAL A 10 18.89 -12.06 -22.02
CA VAL A 10 19.73 -12.06 -20.82
C VAL A 10 18.87 -12.56 -19.67
N GLY A 11 19.13 -13.80 -19.22
CA GLY A 11 18.52 -14.32 -17.99
C GLY A 11 18.91 -13.49 -16.75
N VAL A 12 18.16 -13.64 -15.66
CA VAL A 12 18.50 -13.01 -14.37
C VAL A 12 19.87 -13.51 -13.92
N ARG A 13 20.80 -12.58 -13.67
CA ARG A 13 22.18 -12.91 -13.28
C ARG A 13 22.26 -13.09 -11.77
N PHE A 14 23.01 -14.09 -11.34
CA PHE A 14 23.25 -14.39 -9.92
C PHE A 14 23.79 -13.17 -9.14
N ARG A 15 24.65 -12.36 -9.77
CA ARG A 15 25.20 -11.12 -9.18
C ARG A 15 24.13 -10.14 -8.71
N ALA A 16 23.05 -9.97 -9.48
CA ALA A 16 21.97 -9.04 -9.14
C ALA A 16 21.17 -9.55 -7.94
N ILE A 17 20.92 -10.87 -7.91
CA ILE A 17 20.27 -11.53 -6.78
C ILE A 17 21.12 -11.36 -5.51
N LEU A 18 22.44 -11.59 -5.59
CA LEU A 18 23.33 -11.45 -4.44
C LEU A 18 23.33 -10.02 -3.88
N ILE A 19 23.43 -9.01 -4.74
CA ILE A 19 23.34 -7.60 -4.31
C ILE A 19 21.99 -7.31 -3.68
N GLY A 20 20.89 -7.77 -4.28
CA GLY A 20 19.55 -7.63 -3.70
C GLY A 20 19.44 -8.27 -2.32
N LEU A 21 19.93 -9.51 -2.14
CA LEU A 21 19.92 -10.22 -0.86
C LEU A 21 20.69 -9.47 0.24
N LEU A 22 21.82 -8.83 -0.11
CA LEU A 22 22.60 -8.03 0.83
C LEU A 22 21.91 -6.70 1.19
N LEU A 23 21.19 -6.10 0.24
CA LEU A 23 20.51 -4.82 0.45
C LEU A 23 19.17 -4.94 1.20
N ILE A 24 18.49 -6.07 1.10
CA ILE A 24 17.22 -6.32 1.83
C ILE A 24 17.32 -6.04 3.34
N PRO A 25 18.27 -6.63 4.10
CA PRO A 25 18.37 -6.36 5.53
C PRO A 25 18.75 -4.91 5.84
N ILE A 26 19.61 -4.29 5.02
CA ILE A 26 20.00 -2.88 5.18
C ILE A 26 18.79 -1.98 4.98
N ASN A 27 18.01 -2.22 3.93
CA ASN A 27 16.82 -1.44 3.60
C ASN A 27 15.73 -1.59 4.66
N ASN A 28 15.42 -2.82 5.07
CA ASN A 28 14.36 -3.06 6.05
C ASN A 28 14.75 -2.53 7.45
N TYR A 29 16.02 -2.66 7.83
CA TYR A 29 16.58 -2.00 9.02
C TYR A 29 16.38 -0.50 8.96
N TRP A 30 16.76 0.13 7.85
CA TRP A 30 16.63 1.58 7.70
C TRP A 30 15.17 2.03 7.73
N ILE A 31 14.28 1.36 7.00
CA ILE A 31 12.82 1.62 7.02
C ILE A 31 12.28 1.56 8.45
N THR A 32 12.55 0.48 9.17
CA THR A 32 12.04 0.32 10.54
C THR A 32 12.65 1.36 11.48
N LEU A 33 13.92 1.72 11.30
CA LEU A 33 14.56 2.76 12.10
C LEU A 33 13.89 4.12 11.91
N ILE A 34 13.61 4.51 10.67
CA ILE A 34 13.01 5.82 10.35
C ILE A 34 11.51 5.86 10.64
N GLU A 35 10.76 4.78 10.44
CA GLU A 35 9.29 4.75 10.64
C GLU A 35 8.89 4.36 12.07
N VAL A 36 9.67 3.53 12.77
CA VAL A 36 9.30 3.05 14.11
C VAL A 36 10.01 3.82 15.21
N ARG A 37 11.35 3.93 15.12
CA ARG A 37 12.13 4.52 16.21
C ARG A 37 12.05 6.04 16.18
N TRP A 38 12.42 6.63 15.05
CA TRP A 38 12.56 8.09 14.94
C TRP A 38 11.32 8.79 14.41
N TYR A 39 10.45 8.06 13.71
CA TYR A 39 9.31 8.61 12.97
C TYR A 39 9.75 9.80 12.11
N ALA A 40 10.87 9.66 11.40
CA ALA A 40 11.57 10.73 10.69
C ALA A 40 11.30 10.73 9.17
N LEU A 41 10.68 9.68 8.63
CA LEU A 41 10.25 9.63 7.24
C LEU A 41 9.26 8.47 7.03
N ASP A 42 8.14 8.76 6.37
CA ASP A 42 7.13 7.79 5.97
C ASP A 42 7.50 7.12 4.63
N GLY A 43 8.63 6.40 4.62
CA GLY A 43 9.27 5.85 3.42
C GLY A 43 8.43 4.86 2.61
N THR A 44 7.49 4.19 3.26
CA THR A 44 6.63 3.14 2.70
C THR A 44 5.15 3.52 2.63
N CYS A 45 4.80 4.76 2.96
CA CYS A 45 3.43 5.25 2.91
C CYS A 45 3.04 5.87 1.55
N LEU A 46 4.02 6.09 0.67
CA LEU A 46 3.83 6.67 -0.66
C LEU A 46 3.54 5.58 -1.73
N PRO A 47 2.91 5.94 -2.87
CA PRO A 47 2.62 4.98 -3.95
C PRO A 47 3.87 4.26 -4.45
N ILE A 48 4.97 5.02 -4.57
CA ILE A 48 6.31 4.54 -4.87
C ILE A 48 7.17 4.77 -3.63
N PHE A 49 7.89 3.73 -3.20
CA PHE A 49 8.65 3.79 -1.97
C PHE A 49 9.92 4.62 -2.12
N ILE A 50 10.24 5.40 -1.07
CA ILE A 50 11.37 6.33 -1.08
C ILE A 50 12.70 5.55 -1.03
N THR A 51 12.85 4.64 -0.06
CA THR A 51 14.13 3.97 0.19
C THR A 51 14.61 3.10 -0.98
N PRO A 52 13.76 2.34 -1.71
CA PRO A 52 14.22 1.59 -2.87
C PRO A 52 14.65 2.48 -4.04
N ILE A 53 13.99 3.63 -4.24
CA ILE A 53 14.40 4.61 -5.27
C ILE A 53 15.73 5.28 -4.88
N PHE A 54 15.89 5.66 -3.62
CA PHE A 54 17.14 6.20 -3.11
C PHE A 54 18.30 5.21 -3.28
N MET A 55 18.11 3.94 -2.89
CA MET A 55 19.13 2.90 -3.09
C MET A 55 19.43 2.65 -4.57
N LEU A 56 18.40 2.59 -5.43
CA LEU A 56 18.61 2.46 -6.87
C LEU A 56 19.43 3.63 -7.43
N PHE A 57 19.18 4.86 -6.98
CA PHE A 57 19.94 6.04 -7.39
C PHE A 57 21.40 5.93 -6.97
N LEU A 58 21.66 5.55 -5.71
CA LEU A 58 23.01 5.35 -5.18
C LEU A 58 23.78 4.23 -5.87
N ILE A 59 23.10 3.20 -6.39
CA ILE A 59 23.73 2.12 -7.15
C ILE A 59 23.96 2.56 -8.61
N ALA A 60 22.99 3.27 -9.19
CA ALA A 60 23.04 3.69 -10.59
C ALA A 60 24.19 4.68 -10.86
N LEU A 61 24.43 5.64 -9.97
CA LEU A 61 25.48 6.67 -10.16
C LEU A 61 26.90 6.08 -10.29
N PRO A 62 27.43 5.26 -9.36
CA PRO A 62 28.72 4.58 -9.53
C PRO A 62 28.71 3.63 -10.72
N ASN A 63 27.57 3.01 -11.04
CA ASN A 63 27.46 2.12 -12.20
C ASN A 63 27.70 2.86 -13.53
N LEU A 64 27.34 4.14 -13.64
CA LEU A 64 27.68 4.98 -14.81
C LEU A 64 29.21 5.12 -14.97
N LEU A 65 29.93 5.30 -13.86
CA LEU A 65 31.40 5.38 -13.86
C LEU A 65 32.02 4.02 -14.19
N LEU A 66 31.50 2.93 -13.60
CA LEU A 66 31.96 1.56 -13.89
C LEU A 66 31.76 1.19 -15.36
N ARG A 67 30.70 1.66 -16.01
CA ARG A 67 30.53 1.45 -17.47
C ARG A 67 31.66 2.08 -18.28
N LYS A 68 32.15 3.25 -17.85
CA LYS A 68 33.23 3.97 -18.53
C LYS A 68 34.61 3.33 -18.27
N TYR A 69 34.90 2.96 -17.02
CA TYR A 69 36.26 2.57 -16.60
C TYR A 69 36.44 1.05 -16.41
N ALA A 70 35.38 0.30 -16.13
CA ALA A 70 35.44 -1.14 -15.83
C ALA A 70 34.18 -1.88 -16.34
N PRO A 71 33.89 -1.88 -17.66
CA PRO A 71 32.62 -2.34 -18.22
C PRO A 71 32.28 -3.81 -17.92
N ARG A 72 33.28 -4.65 -17.59
CA ARG A 72 33.07 -6.04 -17.15
C ARG A 72 32.31 -6.13 -15.81
N TRP A 73 32.53 -5.17 -14.92
CA TRP A 73 31.91 -5.11 -13.59
C TRP A 73 30.58 -4.36 -13.59
N ALA A 74 30.29 -3.60 -14.65
CA ALA A 74 29.06 -2.83 -14.74
C ALA A 74 27.79 -3.70 -14.73
N LEU A 75 26.79 -3.24 -13.97
CA LEU A 75 25.45 -3.79 -13.92
C LEU A 75 24.66 -3.40 -15.16
N ARG A 76 23.97 -4.39 -15.70
CA ARG A 76 23.07 -4.23 -16.85
C ARG A 76 21.71 -3.70 -16.41
N ARG A 77 20.90 -3.22 -17.35
CA ARG A 77 19.54 -2.75 -17.08
C ARG A 77 18.69 -3.79 -16.33
N PRO A 78 18.66 -5.08 -16.74
CA PRO A 78 17.97 -6.14 -15.99
C PRO A 78 18.52 -6.32 -14.56
N ASP A 79 19.83 -6.15 -14.35
CA ASP A 79 20.43 -6.33 -13.03
C ASP A 79 19.95 -5.25 -12.05
N LEU A 80 19.98 -3.98 -12.48
CA LEU A 80 19.50 -2.85 -11.67
C LEU A 80 18.01 -2.97 -11.33
N LEU A 81 17.19 -3.38 -12.30
CA LEU A 81 15.76 -3.57 -12.06
C LEU A 81 15.46 -4.76 -11.16
N ILE A 82 16.19 -5.87 -11.29
CA ILE A 82 16.05 -7.00 -10.37
C ILE A 82 16.40 -6.57 -8.94
N ILE A 83 17.51 -5.85 -8.73
CA ILE A 83 17.88 -5.32 -7.41
C ILE A 83 16.76 -4.43 -6.87
N TYR A 84 16.26 -3.49 -7.67
CA TYR A 84 15.14 -2.62 -7.28
C TYR A 84 13.88 -3.42 -6.91
N ILE A 85 13.46 -4.38 -7.74
CA ILE A 85 12.29 -5.24 -7.49
C ILE A 85 12.45 -6.00 -6.17
N MET A 86 13.62 -6.58 -5.91
CA MET A 86 13.88 -7.32 -4.67
C MET A 86 13.74 -6.41 -3.44
N ILE A 87 14.30 -5.22 -3.50
CA ILE A 87 14.23 -4.24 -2.41
C ILE A 87 12.79 -3.74 -2.22
N VAL A 88 12.04 -3.48 -3.29
CA VAL A 88 10.63 -3.06 -3.21
C VAL A 88 9.77 -4.12 -2.54
N ILE A 89 9.87 -5.39 -2.94
CA ILE A 89 9.09 -6.48 -2.33
C ILE A 89 9.45 -6.66 -0.85
N ALA A 90 10.73 -6.56 -0.51
CA ALA A 90 11.15 -6.60 0.89
C ALA A 90 10.67 -5.38 1.70
N ALA A 91 10.69 -4.19 1.11
CA ALA A 91 10.16 -2.96 1.70
C ALA A 91 8.65 -3.03 1.94
N THR A 92 7.89 -3.62 1.00
CA THR A 92 6.46 -3.91 1.18
C THR A 92 6.23 -4.71 2.46
N LEU A 93 7.09 -5.69 2.74
CA LEU A 93 6.97 -6.49 3.95
C LEU A 93 7.38 -5.71 5.20
N ALA A 94 8.44 -4.92 5.11
CA ALA A 94 8.93 -4.09 6.20
C ALA A 94 8.11 -2.81 6.43
N SER A 95 7.02 -2.58 5.69
CA SER A 95 6.33 -1.29 5.67
C SER A 95 5.49 -0.99 6.91
N HIS A 96 5.14 0.29 7.05
CA HIS A 96 4.17 0.82 7.99
C HIS A 96 2.90 -0.04 8.11
N ASP A 97 2.21 -0.29 6.99
CA ASP A 97 0.88 -0.93 6.98
C ASP A 97 0.89 -2.47 6.85
N LEU A 98 2.02 -3.13 7.14
CA LEU A 98 2.13 -4.59 7.08
C LEU A 98 2.79 -5.18 8.32
N VAL A 99 4.00 -5.77 8.22
CA VAL A 99 4.64 -6.45 9.37
C VAL A 99 4.91 -5.49 10.52
N GLN A 100 5.12 -4.19 10.26
CA GLN A 100 5.25 -3.25 11.35
C GLN A 100 3.96 -3.17 12.20
N ASN A 101 2.78 -3.12 11.60
CA ASN A 101 1.52 -3.19 12.34
C ASN A 101 1.40 -4.50 13.14
N LEU A 102 1.82 -5.64 12.57
CA LEU A 102 1.76 -6.93 13.27
C LEU A 102 2.47 -6.85 14.63
N PHE A 103 3.67 -6.29 14.69
CA PHE A 103 4.41 -6.14 15.95
C PHE A 103 3.75 -5.16 16.94
N GLY A 104 2.90 -4.25 16.48
CA GLY A 104 2.10 -3.40 17.35
C GLY A 104 0.82 -4.07 17.85
N THR A 105 0.36 -5.16 17.24
CA THR A 105 -0.88 -5.87 17.61
C THR A 105 -0.63 -7.23 18.28
N ILE A 106 0.43 -7.95 17.93
CA ILE A 106 0.68 -9.36 18.29
C ILE A 106 0.79 -9.65 19.79
N GLY A 107 1.13 -8.64 20.60
CA GLY A 107 1.18 -8.73 22.07
C GLY A 107 0.22 -7.79 22.79
N HIS A 108 -0.51 -6.94 22.05
CA HIS A 108 -1.21 -5.79 22.61
C HIS A 108 -2.36 -6.20 23.54
N ALA A 109 -3.19 -7.15 23.09
CA ALA A 109 -4.34 -7.61 23.86
C ALA A 109 -3.98 -8.20 25.23
N HIS A 110 -2.75 -8.75 25.37
CA HIS A 110 -2.27 -9.31 26.63
C HIS A 110 -1.52 -8.27 27.48
N TYR A 111 -0.70 -7.42 26.87
CA TYR A 111 0.07 -6.41 27.61
C TYR A 111 -0.79 -5.25 28.13
N MET A 112 -1.78 -4.80 27.34
CA MET A 112 -2.60 -3.62 27.66
C MET A 112 -3.88 -3.95 28.42
N ALA A 113 -4.16 -5.23 28.70
CA ALA A 113 -5.37 -5.63 29.42
C ALA A 113 -5.42 -5.01 30.83
N ASN A 114 -6.56 -4.43 31.17
CA ASN A 114 -6.82 -3.85 32.49
C ASN A 114 -8.33 -3.91 32.80
N ASP A 115 -8.72 -3.50 34.01
CA ASP A 115 -10.10 -3.55 34.47
C ASP A 115 -11.04 -2.61 33.71
N THR A 116 -10.52 -1.54 33.09
CA THR A 116 -11.30 -0.57 32.31
C THR A 116 -11.66 -1.12 30.92
N ASN A 117 -10.68 -1.65 30.19
CA ASN A 117 -10.90 -2.18 28.85
C ASN A 117 -11.52 -3.58 28.86
N GLN A 118 -11.26 -4.38 29.90
CA GLN A 118 -11.81 -5.72 30.13
C GLN A 118 -11.51 -6.73 29.02
N TYR A 119 -10.38 -6.58 28.30
CA TYR A 119 -10.01 -7.47 27.20
C TYR A 119 -10.06 -8.95 27.57
N GLU A 120 -9.57 -9.28 28.77
CA GLU A 120 -9.55 -10.64 29.29
C GLU A 120 -10.95 -11.27 29.35
N LYS A 121 -11.92 -10.56 29.93
CA LYS A 121 -13.29 -11.04 30.11
C LYS A 121 -14.05 -11.09 28.77
N LEU A 122 -13.78 -10.14 27.88
CA LEU A 122 -14.53 -9.99 26.63
C LEU A 122 -14.12 -11.04 25.59
N PHE A 123 -12.82 -11.21 25.34
CA PHE A 123 -12.38 -11.96 24.16
C PHE A 123 -11.07 -12.75 24.28
N TRP A 124 -10.35 -12.82 25.40
CA TRP A 124 -9.12 -13.63 25.49
C TRP A 124 -9.35 -15.12 25.19
N ARG A 125 -10.49 -15.68 25.61
CA ARG A 125 -10.91 -17.04 25.24
C ARG A 125 -11.00 -17.26 23.73
N TYR A 126 -11.09 -16.18 22.95
CA TYR A 126 -11.16 -16.19 21.50
C TYR A 126 -9.83 -15.82 20.81
N LEU A 127 -8.74 -15.67 21.57
CA LEU A 127 -7.40 -15.44 21.01
C LEU A 127 -6.65 -16.78 20.95
N PRO A 128 -6.19 -17.23 19.78
CA PRO A 128 -5.41 -18.45 19.67
C PRO A 128 -4.02 -18.26 20.30
N PRO A 129 -3.66 -19.01 21.36
CA PRO A 129 -2.47 -18.75 22.17
C PRO A 129 -1.16 -18.87 21.38
N ASN A 130 -1.09 -19.73 20.37
CA ASN A 130 0.14 -19.92 19.57
C ASN A 130 0.36 -18.81 18.53
N MET A 131 -0.61 -17.91 18.33
CA MET A 131 -0.53 -16.81 17.36
C MET A 131 -0.27 -15.44 18.00
N PHE A 132 -0.27 -15.37 19.32
CA PHE A 132 -0.06 -14.16 20.09
C PHE A 132 1.07 -14.35 21.08
N VAL A 133 1.78 -13.26 21.39
CA VAL A 133 2.79 -13.27 22.44
C VAL A 133 2.08 -12.96 23.75
N THR A 134 2.09 -13.92 24.68
CA THR A 134 1.37 -13.83 25.97
C THR A 134 2.31 -13.67 27.15
N ASP A 135 3.58 -14.08 27.00
CA ASP A 135 4.55 -14.09 28.09
C ASP A 135 4.96 -12.67 28.53
N LYS A 136 4.90 -12.43 29.84
CA LYS A 136 5.18 -11.11 30.43
C LYS A 136 6.63 -10.68 30.25
N LEU A 137 7.59 -11.60 30.25
CA LEU A 137 9.01 -11.27 30.10
C LEU A 137 9.27 -10.82 28.66
N ALA A 138 8.75 -11.56 27.68
CA ALA A 138 8.81 -11.14 26.28
C ALA A 138 8.14 -9.77 26.08
N LEU A 139 6.90 -9.58 26.54
CA LEU A 139 6.16 -8.33 26.34
C LEU A 139 6.81 -7.13 27.05
N ASN A 140 7.30 -7.29 28.29
CA ASN A 140 8.03 -6.22 28.97
C ASN A 140 9.29 -5.82 28.17
N GLY A 141 10.04 -6.78 27.64
CA GLY A 141 11.19 -6.50 26.78
C GLY A 141 10.81 -5.71 25.52
N LEU A 142 9.71 -6.09 24.85
CA LEU A 142 9.20 -5.41 23.65
C LEU A 142 8.80 -3.95 23.93
N TYR A 143 8.05 -3.71 25.01
CA TYR A 143 7.48 -2.39 25.28
C TYR A 143 8.45 -1.45 26.01
N LYS A 144 9.25 -1.95 26.97
CA LYS A 144 10.17 -1.13 27.76
C LYS A 144 11.56 -1.01 27.13
N GLY A 145 11.99 -2.01 26.37
CA GLY A 145 13.32 -2.06 25.76
C GLY A 145 14.46 -2.35 26.73
N GLY A 146 15.71 -2.25 26.23
CA GLY A 146 16.93 -2.49 27.00
C GLY A 146 17.31 -3.96 27.20
N VAL A 147 16.75 -4.88 26.41
CA VAL A 147 16.99 -6.33 26.54
C VAL A 147 17.32 -6.92 25.17
N ASP A 148 18.16 -7.96 25.11
CA ASP A 148 18.41 -8.69 23.86
C ASP A 148 17.23 -9.64 23.54
N PRO A 149 16.51 -9.49 22.40
CA PRO A 149 15.41 -10.38 22.05
C PRO A 149 15.85 -11.79 21.64
N PHE A 150 17.11 -11.99 21.26
CA PHE A 150 17.57 -13.23 20.63
C PHE A 150 18.03 -14.31 21.62
N VAL A 151 18.01 -14.01 22.93
CA VAL A 151 18.22 -15.02 23.97
C VAL A 151 17.05 -16.00 24.00
N TRP A 152 17.36 -17.29 24.16
CA TRP A 152 16.35 -18.36 24.13
C TRP A 152 15.15 -18.15 25.08
N PRO A 153 15.32 -17.64 26.33
CA PRO A 153 14.19 -17.36 27.22
C PRO A 153 13.13 -16.41 26.65
N ILE A 154 13.52 -15.51 25.73
CA ILE A 154 12.62 -14.55 25.06
C ILE A 154 12.20 -15.09 23.69
N MET A 155 13.18 -15.44 22.85
CA MET A 155 12.97 -15.77 21.45
C MET A 155 11.96 -16.90 21.24
N ARG A 156 11.93 -17.90 22.14
CA ARG A 156 10.99 -19.03 22.06
C ARG A 156 9.51 -18.63 22.00
N PHE A 157 9.15 -17.49 22.61
CA PHE A 157 7.77 -16.99 22.61
C PHE A 157 7.36 -16.30 21.31
N TRP A 158 8.34 -15.96 20.45
CA TRP A 158 8.10 -15.34 19.16
C TRP A 158 8.03 -16.34 18.01
N ILE A 159 8.70 -17.49 18.12
CA ILE A 159 8.84 -18.46 17.03
C ILE A 159 7.47 -18.92 16.50
N ALA A 160 6.59 -19.42 17.35
CA ALA A 160 5.29 -19.93 16.91
C ALA A 160 4.36 -18.81 16.35
N PRO A 161 4.19 -17.65 17.03
CA PRO A 161 3.40 -16.55 16.49
C PRO A 161 3.91 -16.05 15.14
N LEU A 162 5.23 -15.83 15.00
CA LEU A 162 5.84 -15.35 13.77
C LEU A 162 5.78 -16.40 12.64
N ALA A 163 5.95 -17.69 12.94
CA ALA A 163 5.81 -18.75 11.95
C ALA A 163 4.37 -18.85 11.42
N LEU A 164 3.36 -18.78 12.31
CA LEU A 164 1.96 -18.89 11.91
C LEU A 164 1.49 -17.66 11.12
N TRP A 165 1.76 -16.44 11.60
CA TRP A 165 1.43 -15.22 10.85
C TRP A 165 2.22 -15.11 9.55
N GLY A 166 3.50 -15.52 9.55
CA GLY A 166 4.35 -15.55 8.37
C GLY A 166 3.84 -16.52 7.33
N SER A 167 3.41 -17.72 7.74
CA SER A 167 2.82 -18.70 6.83
C SER A 167 1.55 -18.19 6.16
N LEU A 168 0.62 -17.57 6.91
CA LEU A 168 -0.57 -16.92 6.36
C LEU A 168 -0.18 -15.84 5.36
N LEU A 169 0.74 -14.95 5.71
CA LEU A 169 1.15 -13.85 4.83
C LEU A 169 1.78 -14.36 3.53
N LEU A 170 2.62 -15.39 3.59
CA LEU A 170 3.23 -15.99 2.39
C LEU A 170 2.18 -16.70 1.51
N ILE A 171 1.16 -17.34 2.10
CA ILE A 171 0.02 -17.89 1.35
C ILE A 171 -0.70 -16.77 0.59
N LEU A 172 -1.02 -15.66 1.26
CA LEU A 172 -1.70 -14.52 0.64
C LEU A 172 -0.88 -13.90 -0.50
N ILE A 173 0.42 -13.69 -0.28
CA ILE A 173 1.35 -13.16 -1.28
C ILE A 173 1.47 -14.11 -2.48
N GLY A 174 1.51 -15.41 -2.24
CA GLY A 174 1.53 -16.43 -3.29
C GLY A 174 0.24 -16.45 -4.11
N MET A 175 -0.91 -16.34 -3.46
CA MET A 175 -2.21 -16.21 -4.14
C MET A 175 -2.28 -14.95 -4.99
N MET A 176 -1.87 -13.79 -4.45
CA MET A 176 -1.79 -12.53 -5.21
C MET A 176 -0.86 -12.65 -6.42
N LEU A 177 0.27 -13.34 -6.26
CA LEU A 177 1.21 -13.58 -7.36
C LEU A 177 0.55 -14.42 -8.47
N CYS A 178 -0.20 -15.46 -8.10
CA CYS A 178 -0.96 -16.26 -9.04
C CYS A 178 -2.05 -15.44 -9.75
N MET A 179 -2.79 -14.59 -9.03
CA MET A 179 -3.77 -13.67 -9.63
C MET A 179 -3.09 -12.72 -10.63
N ASN A 180 -1.96 -12.12 -10.25
CA ASN A 180 -1.18 -11.25 -11.12
C ASN A 180 -0.68 -11.97 -12.38
N ILE A 181 -0.20 -13.22 -12.25
CA ILE A 181 0.19 -14.03 -13.42
C ILE A 181 -1.00 -14.17 -14.38
N ILE A 182 -2.19 -14.47 -13.88
CA ILE A 182 -3.39 -14.66 -14.69
C ILE A 182 -3.80 -13.35 -15.38
N ILE A 183 -3.85 -12.23 -14.65
CA ILE A 183 -4.42 -10.96 -15.18
C ILE A 183 -3.42 -10.09 -15.92
N ARG A 184 -2.09 -10.32 -15.80
CA ARG A 184 -1.08 -9.36 -16.28
C ARG A 184 -1.29 -9.00 -17.74
N LYS A 185 -1.42 -9.97 -18.66
CA LYS A 185 -1.49 -9.67 -20.10
C LYS A 185 -2.75 -8.88 -20.46
N GLN A 186 -3.87 -9.15 -19.77
CA GLN A 186 -5.07 -8.34 -19.96
C GLN A 186 -4.81 -6.87 -19.70
N TRP A 187 -4.10 -6.55 -18.62
CA TRP A 187 -3.86 -5.17 -18.22
C TRP A 187 -2.65 -4.55 -18.92
N THR A 188 -1.62 -5.31 -19.21
CA THR A 188 -0.37 -4.80 -19.79
C THR A 188 -0.39 -4.76 -21.32
N GLU A 189 -0.96 -5.77 -21.98
CA GLU A 189 -0.91 -5.97 -23.44
C GLU A 189 -2.24 -5.59 -24.11
N ASN A 190 -3.37 -6.08 -23.60
CA ASN A 190 -4.69 -5.84 -24.20
C ASN A 190 -5.22 -4.44 -23.89
N GLU A 191 -5.21 -4.05 -22.60
CA GLU A 191 -5.72 -2.75 -22.15
C GLU A 191 -4.65 -1.66 -22.07
N LYS A 192 -3.36 -2.03 -22.17
CA LYS A 192 -2.20 -1.13 -22.21
C LYS A 192 -2.22 -0.06 -21.12
N LEU A 193 -2.40 -0.49 -19.87
CA LEU A 193 -2.30 0.43 -18.74
C LEU A 193 -0.95 1.15 -18.70
N VAL A 194 -0.97 2.36 -18.14
CA VAL A 194 0.15 3.31 -18.21
C VAL A 194 1.31 2.93 -17.29
N PHE A 195 1.02 2.39 -16.10
CA PHE A 195 1.98 2.14 -15.02
C PHE A 195 2.91 3.34 -14.73
N PRO A 196 2.38 4.47 -14.21
CA PRO A 196 3.19 5.65 -13.91
C PRO A 196 4.41 5.39 -13.02
N LEU A 197 4.26 4.51 -12.01
CA LEU A 197 5.26 4.31 -10.97
C LEU A 197 6.50 3.54 -11.45
N VAL A 198 6.42 2.81 -12.58
CA VAL A 198 7.59 2.12 -13.13
C VAL A 198 8.48 3.05 -13.97
N GLN A 199 8.00 4.24 -14.33
CA GLN A 199 8.70 5.15 -15.24
C GLN A 199 10.05 5.61 -14.66
N LEU A 200 10.05 6.03 -13.38
CA LEU A 200 11.26 6.48 -12.70
C LEU A 200 12.34 5.39 -12.58
N PRO A 201 12.06 4.20 -12.00
CA PRO A 201 13.09 3.15 -11.89
C PRO A 201 13.56 2.64 -13.26
N ILE A 202 12.67 2.57 -14.26
CA ILE A 202 13.07 2.23 -15.64
C ILE A 202 14.02 3.29 -16.23
N ALA A 203 13.72 4.57 -16.04
CA ALA A 203 14.55 5.67 -16.54
C ALA A 203 15.94 5.67 -15.88
N MET A 204 16.01 5.38 -14.58
CA MET A 204 17.27 5.26 -13.82
C MET A 204 18.10 4.04 -14.24
N ALA A 205 17.46 2.91 -14.56
CA ALA A 205 18.14 1.66 -14.87
C ALA A 205 18.67 1.55 -16.31
N ALA A 206 18.35 2.48 -17.20
CA ALA A 206 18.53 2.27 -18.64
C ALA A 206 19.99 2.20 -19.13
N GLU A 207 20.23 1.34 -20.12
CA GLU A 207 21.54 1.17 -20.78
C GLU A 207 21.80 2.27 -21.82
N ASP A 208 20.91 2.43 -22.80
CA ASP A 208 21.08 3.42 -23.88
C ASP A 208 20.46 4.80 -23.56
N SER A 209 19.43 4.85 -22.71
CA SER A 209 18.77 6.09 -22.28
C SER A 209 19.16 6.53 -20.87
N GLY A 210 19.90 5.74 -20.09
CA GLY A 210 20.40 6.14 -18.77
C GLY A 210 21.32 7.36 -18.86
N PRO A 211 22.35 7.36 -19.73
CA PRO A 211 23.13 8.55 -20.02
C PRO A 211 22.28 9.72 -20.49
N ARG A 212 21.18 9.49 -21.23
CA ARG A 212 20.25 10.55 -21.64
C ARG A 212 19.41 11.10 -20.49
N PHE A 213 19.00 10.26 -19.53
CA PHE A 213 18.29 10.69 -18.32
C PHE A 213 19.22 11.51 -17.42
N TYR A 214 20.38 10.96 -17.08
CA TYR A 214 21.37 11.64 -16.21
C TYR A 214 22.08 12.81 -16.89
N ALA A 215 22.07 12.93 -18.23
CA ALA A 215 22.53 14.13 -18.94
C ALA A 215 21.41 15.14 -19.22
N ASN A 216 20.14 14.83 -18.89
CA ASN A 216 19.02 15.73 -19.18
C ASN A 216 19.00 16.92 -18.21
N LYS A 217 19.11 18.13 -18.75
CA LYS A 217 19.08 19.37 -17.95
C LYS A 217 17.74 19.59 -17.25
N LEU A 218 16.60 19.27 -17.89
CA LEU A 218 15.28 19.43 -17.29
C LEU A 218 15.09 18.52 -16.07
N MET A 219 15.65 17.30 -16.11
CA MET A 219 15.67 16.40 -14.97
C MET A 219 16.40 17.02 -13.78
N TRP A 220 17.61 17.55 -14.00
CA TRP A 220 18.37 18.20 -12.93
C TRP A 220 17.74 19.50 -12.43
N ILE A 221 17.03 20.25 -13.28
CA ILE A 221 16.25 21.41 -12.84
C ILE A 221 15.13 20.97 -11.90
N GLY A 222 14.35 19.95 -12.27
CA GLY A 222 13.33 19.39 -11.39
C GLY A 222 13.91 18.86 -10.08
N PHE A 223 15.03 18.12 -10.16
CA PHE A 223 15.77 17.63 -9.00
C PHE A 223 16.20 18.77 -8.08
N ALA A 224 16.83 19.82 -8.63
CA ALA A 224 17.34 20.93 -7.87
C ALA A 224 16.22 21.71 -7.17
N ILE A 225 15.08 21.92 -7.82
CA ILE A 225 13.92 22.60 -7.20
C ILE A 225 13.46 21.83 -5.97
N ALA A 226 13.17 20.53 -6.11
CA ALA A 226 12.70 19.71 -4.98
C ALA A 226 13.77 19.58 -3.88
N PHE A 227 15.02 19.38 -4.27
CA PHE A 227 16.15 19.29 -3.35
C PHE A 227 16.33 20.57 -2.53
N LEU A 228 16.31 21.75 -3.17
CA LEU A 228 16.50 23.03 -2.48
C LEU A 228 15.34 23.34 -1.54
N ILE A 229 14.11 23.02 -1.93
CA ILE A 229 12.93 23.16 -1.05
C ILE A 229 13.11 22.32 0.22
N GLY A 230 13.45 21.02 0.07
CA GLY A 230 13.67 20.12 1.20
C GLY A 230 14.90 20.49 2.03
N LEU A 231 15.94 21.04 1.41
CA LEU A 231 17.15 21.52 2.09
C LEU A 231 16.83 22.73 2.97
N ILE A 232 16.14 23.74 2.43
CA ILE A 232 15.75 24.95 3.17
C ILE A 232 14.87 24.59 4.36
N ASN A 233 13.81 23.80 4.14
CA ASN A 233 12.90 23.42 5.21
C ASN A 233 13.56 22.53 6.27
N GLY A 234 14.51 21.67 5.88
CA GLY A 234 15.27 20.87 6.83
C GLY A 234 16.30 21.67 7.61
N LEU A 235 16.95 22.65 6.99
CA LEU A 235 17.81 23.59 7.70
C LEU A 235 17.01 24.46 8.67
N HIS A 236 15.78 24.87 8.33
CA HIS A 236 14.90 25.59 9.25
C HIS A 236 14.56 24.78 10.51
N GLN A 237 14.36 23.48 10.38
CA GLN A 237 14.11 22.63 11.57
C GLN A 237 15.32 22.57 12.51
N LEU A 238 16.54 22.54 11.97
CA LEU A 238 17.76 22.51 12.78
C LEU A 238 18.14 23.90 13.29
N TYR A 239 17.90 24.93 12.46
CA TYR A 239 18.24 26.32 12.70
C TYR A 239 17.01 27.19 12.39
N PRO A 240 16.16 27.50 13.40
CA PRO A 240 14.93 28.28 13.21
C PRO A 240 15.12 29.67 12.58
N SER A 241 16.35 30.19 12.54
CA SER A 241 16.72 31.43 11.84
C SER A 241 16.68 31.33 10.31
N MET A 242 16.70 30.13 9.74
CA MET A 242 16.58 29.91 8.30
C MET A 242 15.13 30.10 7.84
N PRO A 243 14.84 30.44 6.58
CA PRO A 243 13.47 30.59 6.10
C PRO A 243 12.74 29.25 6.04
N PHE A 244 11.41 29.27 6.22
CA PHE A 244 10.52 28.12 6.03
C PHE A 244 9.58 28.37 4.86
N LEU A 245 9.31 27.32 4.06
CA LEU A 245 8.38 27.36 2.93
C LEU A 245 7.07 26.64 3.31
N PRO A 246 6.11 27.34 3.95
CA PRO A 246 4.92 26.70 4.54
C PRO A 246 3.97 26.06 3.52
N GLY A 247 3.87 26.60 2.30
CA GLY A 247 2.97 26.08 1.25
C GLY A 247 3.32 24.69 0.70
N ILE A 248 4.45 24.12 1.12
CA ILE A 248 4.91 22.79 0.69
C ILE A 248 4.31 21.68 1.54
N LYS A 249 4.16 21.89 2.86
CA LYS A 249 3.79 20.85 3.84
C LYS A 249 2.34 20.83 4.30
N GLY A 250 1.51 21.71 3.75
CA GLY A 250 0.11 21.84 4.15
C GLY A 250 -0.13 23.18 4.82
N TRP A 251 -0.93 24.00 4.16
CA TRP A 251 -1.56 25.15 4.79
C TRP A 251 -3.05 24.89 4.93
N ASN A 252 -3.54 24.90 6.18
CA ASN A 252 -4.94 24.61 6.46
C ASN A 252 -5.83 25.80 6.11
N LEU A 253 -6.43 25.77 4.92
CA LEU A 253 -7.35 26.80 4.47
C LEU A 253 -8.64 26.84 5.31
N ALA A 254 -8.98 25.75 6.00
CA ALA A 254 -10.16 25.72 6.87
C ALA A 254 -10.08 26.74 8.02
N ALA A 255 -8.87 27.12 8.44
CA ALA A 255 -8.67 28.16 9.46
C ALA A 255 -9.20 29.54 9.01
N MET A 256 -9.33 29.77 7.70
CA MET A 256 -9.91 31.00 7.15
C MET A 256 -11.46 31.01 7.18
N PHE A 257 -12.09 29.88 7.55
CA PHE A 257 -13.53 29.70 7.56
C PHE A 257 -14.05 29.28 8.95
N PRO A 258 -13.90 30.10 10.01
CA PRO A 258 -14.24 29.70 11.38
C PRO A 258 -15.76 29.60 11.64
N ASN A 259 -16.58 30.27 10.83
CA ASN A 259 -18.01 30.41 11.06
C ASN A 259 -18.83 29.34 10.33
N ARG A 260 -19.95 28.93 10.93
CA ARG A 260 -20.92 28.02 10.30
C ARG A 260 -21.58 28.68 9.07
N PRO A 261 -21.89 27.94 8.00
CA PRO A 261 -21.64 26.50 7.82
C PRO A 261 -20.25 26.17 7.23
N TRP A 262 -19.45 27.18 6.87
CA TRP A 262 -18.18 27.00 6.16
C TRP A 262 -17.11 26.30 6.99
N ASN A 263 -17.18 26.38 8.32
CA ASN A 263 -16.30 25.64 9.22
C ASN A 263 -16.36 24.11 9.04
N ALA A 264 -17.40 23.59 8.39
CA ALA A 264 -17.54 22.18 8.04
C ALA A 264 -16.38 21.63 7.20
N VAL A 265 -15.75 22.45 6.34
CA VAL A 265 -14.61 22.02 5.50
C VAL A 265 -13.41 21.53 6.33
N GLY A 266 -13.32 22.00 7.59
CA GLY A 266 -12.31 21.63 8.57
C GLY A 266 -12.68 20.46 9.48
N GLN A 267 -13.92 19.98 9.49
CA GLN A 267 -14.42 19.01 10.48
C GLN A 267 -14.07 17.55 10.16
N THR A 268 -13.55 17.26 8.97
CA THR A 268 -13.25 15.89 8.52
C THR A 268 -11.85 15.76 7.94
N GLY A 269 -11.27 14.57 8.10
CA GLY A 269 -9.95 14.24 7.60
C GLY A 269 -8.88 15.13 8.25
N ASN A 270 -7.98 15.68 7.44
CA ASN A 270 -6.96 16.63 7.90
C ASN A 270 -7.40 18.10 7.73
N GLY A 271 -8.70 18.34 7.52
CA GLY A 271 -9.23 19.66 7.17
C GLY A 271 -9.11 19.96 5.68
N LEU A 272 -9.00 21.24 5.32
CA LEU A 272 -8.83 21.71 3.94
C LEU A 272 -7.37 22.12 3.73
N GLN A 273 -6.47 21.14 3.68
CA GLN A 273 -5.02 21.36 3.61
C GLN A 273 -4.57 21.56 2.16
N ILE A 274 -3.87 22.66 1.88
CA ILE A 274 -3.21 22.88 0.60
C ILE A 274 -1.74 22.46 0.76
N ALA A 275 -1.36 21.34 0.15
CA ALA A 275 0.01 20.85 0.15
C ALA A 275 0.54 20.70 -1.28
N SER A 276 1.74 21.22 -1.51
CA SER A 276 2.38 21.28 -2.84
C SER A 276 3.61 20.37 -2.89
N TYR A 277 3.46 19.11 -2.47
CA TYR A 277 4.55 18.13 -2.43
C TYR A 277 5.18 17.95 -3.83
N PRO A 278 6.47 18.30 -4.02
CA PRO A 278 7.14 18.16 -5.31
C PRO A 278 7.05 16.75 -5.89
N PHE A 279 7.27 15.72 -5.07
CA PHE A 279 7.13 14.33 -5.53
C PHE A 279 5.70 14.01 -5.99
N ALA A 280 4.67 14.50 -5.29
CA ALA A 280 3.29 14.18 -5.63
C ALA A 280 2.86 14.85 -6.93
N ILE A 281 3.29 16.10 -7.15
CA ILE A 281 3.11 16.81 -8.42
C ILE A 281 3.83 16.06 -9.55
N GLY A 282 5.06 15.61 -9.29
CA GLY A 282 5.85 14.77 -10.20
C GLY A 282 5.15 13.50 -10.64
N LEU A 283 4.60 12.73 -9.70
CA LEU A 283 3.87 11.49 -9.98
C LEU A 283 2.53 11.76 -10.66
N ALA A 284 1.79 12.77 -10.20
CA ALA A 284 0.49 13.12 -10.74
C ALA A 284 0.56 13.56 -12.21
N TYR A 285 1.72 13.99 -12.72
CA TYR A 285 1.89 14.39 -14.12
C TYR A 285 1.63 13.24 -15.11
N PHE A 286 1.85 12.00 -14.68
CA PHE A 286 1.65 10.81 -15.50
C PHE A 286 0.19 10.32 -15.50
N ILE A 287 -0.66 10.88 -14.64
CA ILE A 287 -2.08 10.51 -14.53
C ILE A 287 -2.88 11.08 -15.72
N PRO A 288 -3.83 10.33 -16.29
CA PRO A 288 -4.77 10.87 -17.27
C PRO A 288 -5.48 12.16 -16.79
N LEU A 289 -5.68 13.13 -17.71
CA LEU A 289 -6.19 14.46 -17.36
C LEU A 289 -7.60 14.44 -16.74
N ASP A 290 -8.50 13.64 -17.32
CA ASP A 290 -9.89 13.46 -16.88
C ASP A 290 -9.97 12.85 -15.48
N LEU A 291 -9.08 11.91 -15.17
CA LEU A 291 -9.01 11.35 -13.84
C LEU A 291 -8.41 12.33 -12.83
N SER A 292 -7.28 12.97 -13.16
CA SER A 292 -6.66 13.93 -12.25
C SER A 292 -7.65 15.04 -11.91
N PHE A 293 -8.42 15.48 -12.91
CA PHE A 293 -9.56 16.37 -12.75
C PHE A 293 -10.60 15.80 -11.77
N SER A 294 -11.07 14.58 -12.02
CA SER A 294 -12.07 13.91 -11.18
C SER A 294 -11.63 13.81 -9.71
N CYS A 295 -10.37 13.50 -9.44
CA CYS A 295 -9.87 13.34 -8.08
C CYS A 295 -9.97 14.63 -7.25
N TRP A 296 -9.46 15.75 -7.76
CA TRP A 296 -9.54 17.02 -7.03
C TRP A 296 -10.96 17.60 -7.04
N PHE A 297 -11.69 17.44 -8.15
CA PHE A 297 -13.06 17.93 -8.28
C PHE A 297 -13.99 17.25 -7.28
N PHE A 298 -14.01 15.92 -7.23
CA PHE A 298 -14.86 15.19 -6.28
C PHE A 298 -14.43 15.41 -4.83
N TYR A 299 -13.15 15.69 -4.56
CA TYR A 299 -12.71 16.09 -3.22
C TYR A 299 -13.30 17.45 -2.82
N VAL A 300 -13.24 18.45 -3.70
CA VAL A 300 -13.85 19.76 -3.45
C VAL A 300 -15.37 19.62 -3.31
N LEU A 301 -16.02 18.85 -4.18
CA LEU A 301 -17.45 18.56 -4.09
C LEU A 301 -17.80 17.87 -2.76
N ARG A 302 -16.98 16.93 -2.30
CA ARG A 302 -17.10 16.29 -0.99
C ARG A 302 -17.08 17.34 0.13
N LYS A 303 -16.15 18.31 0.11
CA LYS A 303 -16.09 19.39 1.12
C LYS A 303 -17.28 20.34 1.02
N LEU A 304 -17.74 20.69 -0.19
CA LEU A 304 -18.95 21.51 -0.38
C LEU A 304 -20.21 20.81 0.13
N TRP A 305 -20.31 19.49 -0.04
CA TRP A 305 -21.39 18.69 0.53
C TRP A 305 -21.42 18.78 2.07
N GLN A 306 -20.27 18.80 2.73
CA GLN A 306 -20.18 18.97 4.19
C GLN A 306 -20.72 20.33 4.63
N VAL A 307 -20.36 21.38 3.92
CA VAL A 307 -20.89 22.74 4.15
C VAL A 307 -22.40 22.76 3.94
N PHE A 308 -22.91 22.16 2.87
CA PHE A 308 -24.34 22.07 2.60
C PHE A 308 -25.09 21.36 3.74
N CYS A 309 -24.63 20.17 4.15
CA CYS A 309 -25.25 19.42 5.24
C CYS A 309 -25.22 20.17 6.57
N THR A 310 -24.12 20.85 6.87
CA THR A 310 -23.99 21.69 8.09
C THR A 310 -24.91 22.91 8.03
N GLY A 311 -25.10 23.50 6.85
CA GLY A 311 -26.06 24.58 6.63
C GLY A 311 -27.51 24.14 6.81
N MET A 312 -27.82 22.88 6.46
CA MET A 312 -29.13 22.26 6.68
C MET A 312 -29.32 21.72 8.12
N GLY A 313 -28.31 21.82 8.99
CA GLY A 313 -28.35 21.28 10.34
C GLY A 313 -28.30 19.74 10.42
N TRP A 314 -27.85 19.07 9.36
CA TRP A 314 -27.70 17.60 9.30
C TRP A 314 -26.43 17.08 10.00
N ASP A 315 -25.73 17.94 10.75
CA ASP A 315 -24.52 17.63 11.50
C ASP A 315 -24.77 17.38 13.01
N GLY A 316 -26.03 17.43 13.46
CA GLY A 316 -26.44 17.25 14.86
C GLY A 316 -26.47 15.79 15.35
N MET A 317 -25.42 15.38 16.07
CA MET A 317 -25.28 14.19 16.93
C MET A 317 -25.24 12.78 16.28
N ALA A 318 -24.33 11.95 16.81
CA ALA A 318 -23.96 10.56 16.48
C ALA A 318 -23.49 10.27 15.03
N ASN A 319 -23.84 11.13 14.06
CA ASN A 319 -23.64 10.98 12.62
C ASN A 319 -22.84 12.14 11.98
N ALA A 320 -22.10 12.92 12.78
CA ALA A 320 -21.29 14.05 12.30
C ALA A 320 -20.17 13.66 11.32
N GLN A 321 -19.96 12.37 11.08
CA GLN A 321 -19.20 11.87 9.96
C GLN A 321 -20.21 11.51 8.87
N TYR A 322 -20.19 12.22 7.75
CA TYR A 322 -21.05 12.07 6.56
C TYR A 322 -20.97 10.67 5.87
N TYR A 323 -20.62 9.63 6.62
CA TYR A 323 -20.51 8.23 6.23
C TYR A 323 -19.60 8.01 5.03
N TRP A 324 -18.58 8.85 4.88
CA TRP A 324 -17.57 8.77 3.81
C TRP A 324 -16.93 7.38 3.75
N ASP A 325 -16.68 6.76 4.89
CA ASP A 325 -16.09 5.42 4.96
C ASP A 325 -16.99 4.34 4.34
N MET A 326 -18.31 4.43 4.58
CA MET A 326 -19.27 3.49 4.00
C MET A 326 -19.51 3.78 2.53
N GLN A 327 -19.61 5.05 2.16
CA GLN A 327 -19.72 5.45 0.77
C GLN A 327 -18.49 5.05 -0.04
N SER A 328 -17.29 5.23 0.52
CA SER A 328 -16.02 4.74 -0.03
C SER A 328 -16.04 3.23 -0.17
N SER A 329 -16.51 2.50 0.86
CA SER A 329 -16.64 1.05 0.81
C SER A 329 -17.51 0.60 -0.37
N GLY A 330 -18.66 1.25 -0.56
CA GLY A 330 -19.54 1.00 -1.69
C GLY A 330 -18.91 1.30 -3.05
N ALA A 331 -18.22 2.43 -3.15
CA ALA A 331 -17.52 2.84 -4.36
C ALA A 331 -16.41 1.83 -4.76
N TRP A 332 -15.58 1.40 -3.81
CA TRP A 332 -14.53 0.42 -4.03
C TRP A 332 -15.06 -0.98 -4.35
N LEU A 333 -16.18 -1.40 -3.73
CA LEU A 333 -16.85 -2.65 -4.09
C LEU A 333 -17.42 -2.61 -5.51
N ALA A 334 -18.10 -1.53 -5.88
CA ALA A 334 -18.61 -1.34 -7.24
C ALA A 334 -17.48 -1.35 -8.28
N LEU A 335 -16.37 -0.66 -8.01
CA LEU A 335 -15.18 -0.73 -8.87
C LEU A 335 -14.64 -2.16 -9.00
N SER A 336 -14.57 -2.90 -7.89
CA SER A 336 -14.13 -4.30 -7.90
C SER A 336 -15.02 -5.16 -8.80
N ILE A 337 -16.33 -4.99 -8.69
CA ILE A 337 -17.31 -5.71 -9.51
C ILE A 337 -17.13 -5.34 -10.99
N ILE A 338 -17.00 -4.06 -11.33
CA ILE A 338 -16.79 -3.59 -12.71
C ILE A 338 -15.51 -4.18 -13.30
N ILE A 339 -14.40 -4.17 -12.56
CA ILE A 339 -13.10 -4.67 -13.02
C ILE A 339 -13.16 -6.19 -13.22
N ILE A 340 -13.70 -6.93 -12.25
CA ILE A 340 -13.81 -8.38 -12.33
C ILE A 340 -14.73 -8.77 -13.50
N ALA A 341 -15.92 -8.18 -13.59
CA ALA A 341 -16.89 -8.45 -14.66
C ALA A 341 -16.29 -8.17 -16.05
N GLY A 342 -15.56 -7.06 -16.22
CA GLY A 342 -14.87 -6.72 -17.46
C GLY A 342 -13.75 -7.70 -17.82
N THR A 343 -13.17 -8.37 -16.84
CA THR A 343 -12.07 -9.35 -17.03
C THR A 343 -12.57 -10.77 -17.28
N VAL A 344 -13.84 -11.09 -16.99
CA VAL A 344 -14.42 -12.46 -17.13
C VAL A 344 -14.20 -13.07 -18.53
N PRO A 345 -14.44 -12.38 -19.66
CA PRO A 345 -14.21 -12.95 -20.99
C PRO A 345 -12.75 -13.39 -21.19
N TYR A 346 -11.82 -12.57 -20.69
CA TYR A 346 -10.40 -12.88 -20.71
C TYR A 346 -10.06 -14.07 -19.79
N LEU A 347 -10.60 -14.15 -18.58
CA LEU A 347 -10.38 -15.30 -17.69
C LEU A 347 -10.85 -16.62 -18.33
N LYS A 348 -11.98 -16.60 -19.07
CA LYS A 348 -12.44 -17.76 -19.85
C LYS A 348 -11.45 -18.15 -20.95
N SER A 349 -10.80 -17.18 -21.60
CA SER A 349 -9.75 -17.46 -22.60
C SER A 349 -8.50 -18.07 -21.94
N VAL A 350 -8.04 -17.52 -20.82
CA VAL A 350 -6.87 -18.04 -20.09
C VAL A 350 -7.14 -19.45 -19.54
N TRP A 351 -8.37 -19.73 -19.10
CA TRP A 351 -8.76 -21.09 -18.70
C TRP A 351 -8.67 -22.09 -19.86
N ARG A 352 -9.11 -21.71 -21.06
CA ARG A 352 -9.02 -22.54 -22.27
C ARG A 352 -7.57 -22.77 -22.70
N VAL A 353 -6.73 -21.73 -22.67
CA VAL A 353 -5.28 -21.87 -22.90
C VAL A 353 -4.65 -22.79 -21.86
N ALA A 354 -5.01 -22.62 -20.58
CA ALA A 354 -4.44 -23.41 -19.49
C ALA A 354 -4.85 -24.88 -19.59
N PHE A 355 -6.12 -25.23 -19.77
CA PHE A 355 -6.58 -26.62 -19.60
C PHE A 355 -7.07 -27.32 -20.87
N ARG A 356 -7.20 -26.60 -21.98
CA ARG A 356 -7.66 -27.15 -23.27
C ARG A 356 -6.67 -26.98 -24.40
N ASP A 357 -5.54 -26.31 -24.16
CA ASP A 357 -4.53 -25.99 -25.17
C ASP A 357 -5.14 -25.27 -26.41
N GLU A 358 -6.20 -24.49 -26.18
CA GLU A 358 -6.87 -23.67 -27.18
C GLU A 358 -6.36 -22.22 -27.10
N GLY A 359 -5.56 -21.79 -28.08
CA GLY A 359 -5.04 -20.42 -28.14
C GLY A 359 -4.04 -20.21 -29.28
N SER A 360 -3.49 -19.00 -29.38
CA SER A 360 -2.39 -18.74 -30.31
C SER A 360 -1.12 -19.49 -29.88
N PRO A 361 -0.15 -19.74 -30.78
CA PRO A 361 1.12 -20.35 -30.41
C PRO A 361 1.88 -19.60 -29.29
N GLU A 362 1.77 -18.27 -29.27
CA GLU A 362 2.36 -17.43 -28.23
C GLU A 362 1.67 -17.61 -26.88
N ASP A 363 0.34 -17.81 -26.86
CA ASP A 363 -0.41 -18.11 -25.64
C ASP A 363 -0.10 -19.51 -25.11
N LEU A 364 0.05 -20.49 -26.01
CA LEU A 364 0.37 -21.87 -25.64
C LEU A 364 1.76 -22.00 -25.02
N ALA A 365 2.70 -21.11 -25.38
CA ALA A 365 4.00 -21.03 -24.71
C ALA A 365 3.88 -20.73 -23.20
N GLU A 366 2.78 -20.12 -22.77
CA GLU A 366 2.51 -19.77 -21.38
C GLU A 366 1.51 -20.70 -20.67
N ALA A 367 0.92 -21.66 -21.37
CA ALA A 367 -0.12 -22.56 -20.82
C ALA A 367 0.30 -23.20 -19.49
N LYS A 368 1.56 -23.68 -19.38
CA LYS A 368 2.10 -24.23 -18.12
C LYS A 368 2.13 -23.21 -16.99
N THR A 369 2.49 -21.96 -17.27
CA THR A 369 2.55 -20.88 -16.27
C THR A 369 1.14 -20.58 -15.75
N TYR A 370 0.12 -20.57 -16.62
CA TYR A 370 -1.27 -20.42 -16.21
C TYR A 370 -1.80 -21.60 -15.40
N ARG A 371 -1.51 -22.85 -15.81
CA ARG A 371 -1.86 -24.06 -15.04
C ARG A 371 -1.35 -23.97 -13.60
N TYR A 372 -0.07 -23.64 -13.42
CA TYR A 372 0.53 -23.49 -12.08
C TYR A 372 -0.07 -22.34 -11.28
N ALA A 373 -0.44 -21.23 -11.93
CA ALA A 373 -1.14 -20.15 -11.25
C ALA A 373 -2.52 -20.59 -10.73
N PHE A 374 -3.31 -21.33 -11.54
CA PHE A 374 -4.59 -21.89 -11.07
C PHE A 374 -4.41 -22.92 -9.95
N TYR A 375 -3.42 -23.81 -10.05
CA TYR A 375 -3.10 -24.73 -8.96
C TYR A 375 -2.64 -24.01 -7.70
N GLY A 376 -1.83 -22.95 -7.83
CA GLY A 376 -1.42 -22.12 -6.70
C GLY A 376 -2.61 -21.45 -5.99
N LEU A 377 -3.61 -20.98 -6.75
CA LEU A 377 -4.85 -20.45 -6.17
C LEU A 377 -5.68 -21.53 -5.46
N ALA A 378 -5.81 -22.72 -6.05
CA ALA A 378 -6.54 -23.82 -5.44
C ALA A 378 -5.88 -24.30 -4.13
N VAL A 379 -4.55 -24.49 -4.15
CA VAL A 379 -3.77 -24.84 -2.97
C VAL A 379 -3.86 -23.73 -1.91
N GLY A 380 -3.74 -22.47 -2.31
CA GLY A 380 -3.90 -21.33 -1.41
C GLY A 380 -5.28 -21.30 -0.73
N ALA A 381 -6.36 -21.55 -1.48
CA ALA A 381 -7.71 -21.63 -0.93
C ALA A 381 -7.85 -22.77 0.09
N VAL A 382 -7.29 -23.95 -0.21
CA VAL A 382 -7.26 -25.08 0.73
C VAL A 382 -6.48 -24.74 1.99
N LEU A 383 -5.31 -24.11 1.86
CA LEU A 383 -4.50 -23.69 3.00
C LEU A 383 -5.20 -22.63 3.86
N LEU A 384 -5.94 -21.69 3.26
CA LEU A 384 -6.78 -20.73 4.01
C LEU A 384 -7.92 -21.44 4.78
N MET A 385 -8.51 -22.49 4.20
CA MET A 385 -9.51 -23.31 4.91
C MET A 385 -8.90 -24.13 6.06
N ILE A 386 -7.69 -24.66 5.87
CA ILE A 386 -6.96 -25.34 6.94
C ILE A 386 -6.61 -24.35 8.06
N PHE A 387 -6.16 -23.14 7.69
CA PHE A 387 -5.84 -22.09 8.64
C PHE A 387 -7.07 -21.63 9.42
N SER A 388 -8.21 -21.44 8.74
CA SER A 388 -9.47 -21.09 9.40
C SER A 388 -9.91 -22.19 10.37
N ARG A 389 -9.77 -23.46 9.99
CA ARG A 389 -10.06 -24.60 10.86
C ARG A 389 -9.12 -24.66 12.07
N TYR A 390 -7.82 -24.41 11.89
CA TYR A 390 -6.86 -24.35 12.98
C TYR A 390 -7.25 -23.25 13.99
N MET A 391 -7.63 -22.07 13.48
CA MET A 391 -8.16 -20.99 14.31
C MET A 391 -9.44 -21.42 15.04
N ALA A 392 -10.40 -22.04 14.34
CA ALA A 392 -11.65 -22.50 14.93
C ALA A 392 -11.48 -23.55 16.04
N ILE A 393 -10.61 -24.55 15.84
CA ILE A 393 -10.37 -25.64 16.81
C ILE A 393 -9.70 -25.11 18.07
N THR A 394 -8.75 -24.19 17.91
CA THR A 394 -8.03 -23.57 19.03
C THR A 394 -8.96 -22.77 19.96
N LEU A 395 -10.14 -22.36 19.47
CA LEU A 395 -11.16 -21.59 20.21
C LEU A 395 -12.11 -22.47 21.04
N ASN A 396 -11.78 -23.75 21.24
CA ASN A 396 -12.42 -24.67 22.17
C ASN A 396 -13.93 -24.86 21.94
N THR A 397 -14.36 -24.93 20.68
CA THR A 397 -15.68 -25.49 20.33
C THR A 397 -15.64 -27.00 20.52
N ARG A 398 -15.89 -27.48 21.75
CA ARG A 398 -16.10 -28.91 22.06
C ARG A 398 -17.10 -29.51 21.08
N LEU A 399 -16.68 -30.51 20.31
CA LEU A 399 -17.42 -31.22 19.25
C LEU A 399 -18.83 -31.67 19.69
N ASN A 400 -19.81 -30.77 19.63
CA ASN A 400 -21.25 -31.01 19.77
C ASN A 400 -21.93 -30.72 18.41
N PRO A 401 -23.14 -31.21 18.12
CA PRO A 401 -23.85 -30.89 16.86
C PRO A 401 -24.03 -29.37 16.62
N ALA A 402 -24.15 -28.58 17.70
CA ALA A 402 -24.12 -27.11 17.66
C ALA A 402 -22.79 -26.53 17.12
N THR A 403 -21.69 -27.29 17.22
CA THR A 403 -20.38 -26.91 16.67
C THR A 403 -20.28 -27.03 15.17
N LEU A 404 -21.08 -27.88 14.51
CA LEU A 404 -21.06 -27.94 13.04
C LEU A 404 -21.62 -26.64 12.45
N ILE A 405 -22.76 -26.17 12.96
CA ILE A 405 -23.36 -24.89 12.55
C ILE A 405 -22.42 -23.73 12.87
N ALA A 406 -21.80 -23.72 14.07
CA ALA A 406 -20.81 -22.70 14.43
C ALA A 406 -19.58 -22.72 13.51
N THR A 407 -19.10 -23.91 13.13
CA THR A 407 -17.96 -24.09 12.23
C THR A 407 -18.29 -23.63 10.81
N VAL A 408 -19.46 -23.98 10.29
CA VAL A 408 -19.92 -23.52 8.96
C VAL A 408 -20.09 -22.00 8.94
N LYS A 409 -20.70 -21.42 9.99
CA LYS A 409 -20.79 -19.95 10.15
C LYS A 409 -19.41 -19.31 10.19
N PHE A 410 -18.47 -19.89 10.94
CA PHE A 410 -17.10 -19.42 11.01
C PHE A 410 -16.40 -19.44 9.65
N MET A 411 -16.49 -20.56 8.93
CA MET A 411 -15.93 -20.70 7.58
C MET A 411 -16.55 -19.70 6.60
N PHE A 412 -17.86 -19.44 6.70
CA PHE A 412 -18.55 -18.45 5.87
C PHE A 412 -17.98 -17.05 6.07
N PHE A 413 -17.93 -16.54 7.31
CA PHE A 413 -17.42 -15.18 7.56
C PHE A 413 -15.93 -15.06 7.25
N PHE A 414 -15.15 -16.10 7.53
CA PHE A 414 -13.73 -16.13 7.17
C PHE A 414 -13.53 -16.07 5.66
N MET A 415 -14.27 -16.87 4.89
CA MET A 415 -14.17 -16.86 3.43
C MET A 415 -14.70 -15.54 2.84
N ALA A 416 -15.79 -15.00 3.38
CA ALA A 416 -16.32 -13.71 2.97
C ALA A 416 -15.31 -12.57 3.23
N PHE A 417 -14.59 -12.61 4.36
CA PHE A 417 -13.52 -11.68 4.66
C PHE A 417 -12.43 -11.71 3.58
N PHE A 418 -11.91 -12.90 3.24
CA PHE A 418 -10.86 -13.03 2.23
C PHE A 418 -11.35 -12.74 0.82
N LEU A 419 -12.60 -13.05 0.49
CA LEU A 419 -13.20 -12.68 -0.78
C LEU A 419 -13.22 -11.16 -0.94
N LEU A 420 -13.72 -10.43 0.06
CA LEU A 420 -13.71 -8.97 0.07
C LEU A 420 -12.27 -8.42 0.00
N TYR A 421 -11.34 -9.02 0.76
CA TYR A 421 -9.92 -8.66 0.72
C TYR A 421 -9.32 -8.80 -0.68
N PHE A 422 -9.55 -9.91 -1.38
CA PHE A 422 -9.03 -10.11 -2.74
C PHE A 422 -9.75 -9.22 -3.77
N MET A 423 -11.04 -8.94 -3.60
CA MET A 423 -11.76 -7.95 -4.43
C MET A 423 -11.12 -6.56 -4.32
N LEU A 424 -10.87 -6.11 -3.08
CA LEU A 424 -10.17 -4.85 -2.83
C LEU A 424 -8.73 -4.91 -3.37
N SER A 425 -8.02 -6.01 -3.19
CA SER A 425 -6.66 -6.22 -3.71
C SER A 425 -6.60 -6.04 -5.24
N ILE A 426 -7.54 -6.62 -5.99
CA ILE A 426 -7.64 -6.50 -7.44
C ILE A 426 -7.91 -5.04 -7.84
N SER A 427 -8.85 -4.37 -7.18
CA SER A 427 -9.19 -2.97 -7.46
C SER A 427 -8.03 -2.02 -7.22
N ILE A 428 -7.34 -2.19 -6.10
CA ILE A 428 -6.17 -1.38 -5.73
C ILE A 428 -5.04 -1.61 -6.72
N THR A 429 -4.78 -2.87 -7.08
CA THR A 429 -3.79 -3.24 -8.09
C THR A 429 -4.10 -2.59 -9.42
N ARG A 430 -5.37 -2.63 -9.85
CA ARG A 430 -5.79 -2.01 -11.10
C ARG A 430 -5.64 -0.49 -11.08
N ILE A 431 -6.15 0.17 -10.04
CA ILE A 431 -6.06 1.63 -9.89
C ILE A 431 -4.61 2.08 -9.83
N ARG A 432 -3.75 1.37 -9.10
CA ARG A 432 -2.33 1.69 -9.04
C ARG A 432 -1.64 1.47 -10.39
N ALA A 433 -1.95 0.39 -11.09
CA ALA A 433 -1.41 0.11 -12.42
C ALA A 433 -1.82 1.16 -13.48
N GLU A 434 -3.07 1.61 -13.43
CA GLU A 434 -3.59 2.59 -14.38
C GLU A 434 -3.10 4.01 -14.02
N LEU A 435 -3.08 4.35 -12.73
CA LEU A 435 -3.07 5.74 -12.26
C LEU A 435 -1.86 6.10 -11.40
N GLY A 436 -1.12 5.12 -10.85
CA GLY A 436 -0.01 5.37 -9.93
C GLY A 436 -0.40 6.17 -8.68
N THR A 437 -1.68 6.14 -8.29
CA THR A 437 -2.22 6.99 -7.23
C THR A 437 -1.94 6.42 -5.83
N PRO A 438 -1.92 7.30 -4.81
CA PRO A 438 -1.96 6.89 -3.42
C PRO A 438 -3.25 6.11 -3.15
N HIS A 439 -3.10 4.92 -2.60
CA HIS A 439 -4.18 3.96 -2.35
C HIS A 439 -4.33 3.73 -0.84
N GLU A 440 -4.27 4.83 -0.09
CA GLU A 440 -4.61 4.81 1.33
C GLU A 440 -6.12 4.64 1.50
N ILE A 441 -6.51 3.38 1.64
CA ILE A 441 -7.88 2.98 1.94
C ILE A 441 -7.93 2.46 3.38
N VAL A 442 -7.82 3.37 4.34
CA VAL A 442 -7.74 3.02 5.78
C VAL A 442 -9.10 2.63 6.36
N PHE A 443 -10.19 3.13 5.78
CA PHE A 443 -11.54 2.95 6.32
C PHE A 443 -12.44 2.01 5.52
N VAL A 444 -11.99 1.51 4.37
CA VAL A 444 -12.67 0.40 3.67
C VAL A 444 -11.99 -0.89 4.08
N SER A 445 -12.70 -1.69 4.85
CA SER A 445 -12.15 -2.92 5.37
C SER A 445 -13.19 -4.03 5.41
N PRO A 446 -12.82 -5.27 5.08
CA PRO A 446 -13.76 -6.39 5.07
C PRO A 446 -14.52 -6.54 6.40
N GLN A 447 -13.86 -6.31 7.54
CA GLN A 447 -14.49 -6.43 8.86
C GLN A 447 -15.60 -5.40 9.09
N ILE A 448 -15.43 -4.14 8.66
CA ILE A 448 -16.43 -3.10 8.84
C ILE A 448 -17.63 -3.33 7.92
N ILE A 449 -17.37 -3.76 6.68
CA ILE A 449 -18.41 -4.10 5.70
C ILE A 449 -19.26 -5.26 6.24
N LEU A 450 -18.63 -6.35 6.67
CA LEU A 450 -19.35 -7.52 7.21
C LEU A 450 -20.14 -7.16 8.48
N LEU A 451 -19.54 -6.42 9.41
CA LEU A 451 -20.24 -5.99 10.63
C LEU A 451 -21.47 -5.13 10.31
N SER A 452 -21.37 -4.21 9.36
CA SER A 452 -22.47 -3.31 9.02
C SER A 452 -23.64 -4.05 8.36
N ILE A 453 -23.36 -5.07 7.54
CA ILE A 453 -24.38 -5.87 6.83
C ILE A 453 -25.06 -6.88 7.76
N PHE A 454 -24.30 -7.58 8.60
CA PHE A 454 -24.81 -8.72 9.37
C PHE A 454 -25.05 -8.42 10.86
N GLY A 455 -24.41 -7.39 11.41
CA GLY A 455 -24.42 -7.10 12.84
C GLY A 455 -23.57 -8.07 13.67
N PHE A 456 -23.28 -7.68 14.90
CA PHE A 456 -22.42 -8.44 15.81
C PHE A 456 -23.04 -9.77 16.24
N ASN A 457 -24.36 -9.83 16.45
CA ASN A 457 -25.05 -11.05 16.86
C ASN A 457 -24.95 -12.19 15.83
N ALA A 458 -25.02 -11.88 14.53
CA ALA A 458 -24.91 -12.89 13.48
C ALA A 458 -23.48 -13.39 13.31
N ILE A 459 -22.50 -12.48 13.45
CA ILE A 459 -21.07 -12.77 13.32
C ILE A 459 -20.57 -13.56 14.55
N GLY A 460 -20.91 -13.10 15.75
CA GLY A 460 -20.44 -13.63 17.02
C GLY A 460 -19.04 -13.15 17.42
N ALA A 461 -18.78 -13.14 18.74
CA ALA A 461 -17.55 -12.63 19.32
C ALA A 461 -16.28 -13.36 18.82
N ALA A 462 -16.34 -14.66 18.56
CA ALA A 462 -15.20 -15.44 18.07
C ALA A 462 -14.75 -14.99 16.67
N ASN A 463 -15.68 -14.92 15.71
CA ASN A 463 -15.39 -14.43 14.36
C ASN A 463 -14.93 -12.98 14.38
N MET A 464 -15.54 -12.15 15.22
CA MET A 464 -15.16 -10.75 15.32
C MET A 464 -13.75 -10.57 15.90
N THR A 465 -13.38 -11.36 16.91
CA THR A 465 -12.03 -11.35 17.50
C THR A 465 -10.98 -11.72 16.46
N LEU A 466 -11.27 -12.73 15.63
CA LEU A 466 -10.38 -13.15 14.55
C LEU A 466 -10.22 -12.08 13.46
N MET A 467 -11.32 -11.50 12.98
CA MET A 467 -11.27 -10.46 11.96
C MET A 467 -10.49 -9.23 12.46
N GLN A 468 -10.67 -8.85 13.73
CA GLN A 468 -9.89 -7.77 14.36
C GLN A 468 -8.42 -8.17 14.54
N SER A 469 -8.12 -9.43 14.84
CA SER A 469 -6.74 -9.95 14.88
C SER A 469 -6.02 -9.84 13.53
N MET A 470 -6.76 -9.81 12.42
CA MET A 470 -6.25 -9.62 11.05
C MET A 470 -6.18 -8.14 10.63
N TYR A 471 -6.49 -7.21 11.53
CA TYR A 471 -6.50 -5.78 11.21
C TYR A 471 -5.13 -5.27 10.76
N TRP A 472 -4.02 -5.86 11.22
CA TRP A 472 -2.68 -5.35 10.95
C TRP A 472 -2.31 -5.27 9.46
N PHE A 473 -2.81 -6.19 8.61
CA PHE A 473 -2.62 -6.15 7.15
C PHE A 473 -3.84 -5.61 6.37
N ASN A 474 -4.91 -5.23 7.09
CA ASN A 474 -6.14 -4.64 6.53
C ASN A 474 -6.41 -3.22 7.05
N ARG A 475 -5.46 -2.65 7.81
CA ARG A 475 -5.54 -1.31 8.40
C ARG A 475 -5.43 -0.25 7.33
N GLY A 476 -4.54 -0.44 6.37
CA GLY A 476 -4.31 0.42 5.23
C GLY A 476 -3.65 -0.40 4.14
N TYR A 477 -3.88 -0.03 2.88
CA TYR A 477 -3.41 -0.79 1.73
C TYR A 477 -2.19 -0.17 1.02
N ARG A 478 -1.58 0.90 1.59
CA ARG A 478 -0.48 1.66 0.97
C ARG A 478 0.71 0.78 0.55
N SER A 479 0.97 -0.28 1.32
CA SER A 479 2.04 -1.24 1.08
C SER A 479 1.51 -2.63 0.71
N HIS A 480 0.48 -2.68 -0.14
CA HIS A 480 -0.07 -3.96 -0.58
C HIS A 480 0.90 -4.71 -1.51
N PRO A 481 1.13 -6.03 -1.35
CA PRO A 481 2.07 -6.77 -2.20
C PRO A 481 1.65 -6.91 -3.67
N MET A 482 0.35 -7.09 -3.93
CA MET A 482 -0.15 -7.38 -5.29
C MET A 482 0.19 -6.29 -6.34
N PRO A 483 0.00 -4.98 -6.10
CA PRO A 483 0.45 -3.95 -7.04
C PRO A 483 1.96 -3.98 -7.34
N ASN A 484 2.79 -4.15 -6.32
CA ASN A 484 4.25 -4.18 -6.47
C ASN A 484 4.71 -5.38 -7.33
N GLN A 485 4.06 -6.54 -7.18
CA GLN A 485 4.30 -7.71 -8.03
C GLN A 485 3.93 -7.46 -9.49
N LEU A 486 2.78 -6.81 -9.75
CA LEU A 486 2.35 -6.51 -11.12
C LEU A 486 3.26 -5.46 -11.78
N GLU A 487 3.67 -4.43 -11.04
CA GLU A 487 4.65 -3.44 -11.51
C GLU A 487 6.00 -4.10 -11.85
N ALA A 488 6.42 -5.09 -11.05
CA ALA A 488 7.61 -5.90 -11.37
C ALA A 488 7.45 -6.68 -12.69
N MET A 489 6.27 -7.27 -12.94
CA MET A 489 5.97 -7.92 -14.21
C MET A 489 5.96 -6.93 -15.38
N LYS A 490 5.43 -5.71 -15.19
CA LYS A 490 5.46 -4.67 -16.23
C LYS A 490 6.88 -4.21 -16.54
N MET A 491 7.72 -4.03 -15.52
CA MET A 491 9.14 -3.72 -15.71
C MET A 491 9.86 -4.82 -16.50
N ALA A 492 9.52 -6.09 -16.26
CA ALA A 492 10.12 -7.22 -16.96
C ALA A 492 9.79 -7.26 -18.47
N GLU A 493 8.53 -6.97 -18.84
CA GLU A 493 8.08 -6.90 -20.24
C GLU A 493 8.92 -5.92 -21.07
N GLY A 494 9.22 -4.75 -20.52
CA GLY A 494 9.99 -3.71 -21.21
C GLY A 494 11.51 -3.89 -21.20
N THR A 495 12.05 -4.95 -20.56
CA THR A 495 13.50 -5.08 -20.26
C THR A 495 14.10 -6.46 -20.48
N SER A 496 13.44 -7.34 -21.24
CA SER A 496 13.94 -8.69 -21.58
C SER A 496 14.11 -9.64 -20.38
N ILE A 497 13.51 -9.32 -19.22
CA ILE A 497 13.50 -10.21 -18.05
C ILE A 497 12.43 -11.28 -18.29
N LYS A 498 12.82 -12.56 -18.22
CA LYS A 498 11.88 -13.67 -18.37
C LYS A 498 10.99 -13.81 -17.13
N ILE A 499 9.71 -14.15 -17.35
CA ILE A 499 8.70 -14.27 -16.28
C ILE A 499 9.06 -15.34 -15.24
N LYS A 500 9.61 -16.49 -15.64
CA LYS A 500 9.92 -17.61 -14.71
C LYS A 500 10.99 -17.23 -13.67
N PRO A 501 12.18 -16.72 -14.07
CA PRO A 501 13.14 -16.17 -13.11
C PRO A 501 12.57 -15.04 -12.25
N LEU A 502 11.72 -14.17 -12.82
CA LEU A 502 11.08 -13.09 -12.06
C LEU A 502 10.19 -13.65 -10.94
N ILE A 503 9.36 -14.65 -11.22
CA ILE A 503 8.52 -15.32 -10.21
C ILE A 503 9.37 -15.86 -9.06
N PHE A 504 10.51 -16.50 -9.37
CA PHE A 504 11.46 -16.98 -8.36
C PHE A 504 12.02 -15.82 -7.53
N VAL A 505 12.47 -14.73 -8.17
CA VAL A 505 12.99 -13.55 -7.48
C VAL A 505 11.94 -12.92 -6.57
N LEU A 506 10.68 -12.81 -7.01
CA LEU A 506 9.58 -12.29 -6.19
C LEU A 506 9.33 -13.17 -4.96
N GLY A 507 9.31 -14.50 -5.13
CA GLY A 507 9.15 -15.44 -4.02
C GLY A 507 10.32 -15.40 -3.02
N LEU A 508 11.55 -15.40 -3.52
CA LEU A 508 12.76 -15.30 -2.70
C LEU A 508 12.79 -13.99 -1.90
N SER A 509 12.45 -12.88 -2.55
CA SER A 509 12.40 -11.56 -1.90
C SER A 509 11.31 -11.48 -0.84
N ALA A 510 10.18 -12.15 -1.04
CA ALA A 510 9.13 -12.22 -0.03
C ALA A 510 9.59 -12.99 1.22
N VAL A 511 10.26 -14.14 1.05
CA VAL A 511 10.76 -14.92 2.20
C VAL A 511 11.86 -14.17 2.96
N VAL A 512 12.90 -13.71 2.24
CA VAL A 512 14.03 -13.01 2.87
C VAL A 512 13.59 -11.66 3.44
N GLY A 513 12.72 -10.96 2.73
CA GLY A 513 12.09 -9.73 3.19
C GLY A 513 11.30 -9.94 4.48
N LEU A 514 10.53 -11.03 4.60
CA LEU A 514 9.77 -11.34 5.82
C LEU A 514 10.66 -11.63 7.02
N LEU A 515 11.69 -12.47 6.84
CA LEU A 515 12.62 -12.82 7.91
C LEU A 515 13.41 -11.59 8.38
N SER A 516 13.90 -10.80 7.43
CA SER A 516 14.50 -9.49 7.71
C SER A 516 13.52 -8.60 8.47
N SER A 517 12.25 -8.59 8.03
CA SER A 517 11.13 -7.87 8.65
C SER A 517 10.73 -8.33 10.05
N TYR A 518 11.14 -9.51 10.48
CA TYR A 518 10.97 -9.95 11.87
C TYR A 518 12.17 -9.57 12.70
N TRP A 519 13.37 -9.81 12.17
CA TRP A 519 14.62 -9.49 12.82
C TRP A 519 14.69 -8.02 13.24
N MET A 520 14.48 -7.06 12.32
CA MET A 520 14.71 -5.65 12.70
C MET A 520 13.59 -5.07 13.57
N ASN A 521 12.38 -5.63 13.52
CA ASN A 521 11.28 -5.22 14.38
C ASN A 521 11.55 -5.66 15.82
N LEU A 522 11.97 -6.92 16.03
CA LEU A 522 12.46 -7.40 17.32
C LEU A 522 13.64 -6.55 17.80
N HIS A 523 14.69 -6.43 16.98
CA HIS A 523 15.90 -5.73 17.36
C HIS A 523 15.65 -4.27 17.78
N ILE A 524 14.92 -3.50 16.97
CA ILE A 524 14.68 -2.07 17.25
C ILE A 524 13.75 -1.90 18.46
N THR A 525 12.66 -2.66 18.55
CA THR A 525 11.71 -2.50 19.66
C THR A 525 12.26 -3.01 20.99
N TYR A 526 13.09 -4.05 21.00
CA TYR A 526 13.75 -4.50 22.23
C TYR A 526 14.96 -3.63 22.62
N ALA A 527 15.64 -3.00 21.65
CA ALA A 527 16.70 -2.05 21.98
C ALA A 527 16.14 -0.72 22.51
N ALA A 528 15.10 -0.19 21.87
CA ALA A 528 14.57 1.15 22.14
C ALA A 528 13.34 1.17 23.07
N GLY A 529 12.56 0.09 23.10
CA GLY A 529 11.26 -0.02 23.77
C GLY A 529 10.14 0.62 22.94
N ALA A 530 9.11 -0.16 22.62
CA ALA A 530 7.97 0.32 21.83
C ALA A 530 7.17 1.47 22.50
N GLN A 531 7.16 1.54 23.83
CA GLN A 531 6.60 2.67 24.61
C GLN A 531 7.68 3.64 25.11
N ALA A 532 8.93 3.19 25.23
CA ALA A 532 9.98 3.98 25.87
C ALA A 532 10.62 5.01 24.92
N LYS A 533 11.13 4.58 23.76
CA LYS A 533 11.84 5.48 22.82
C LYS A 533 11.36 5.40 21.37
N CYS A 534 10.50 4.45 21.02
CA CYS A 534 9.91 4.40 19.69
C CYS A 534 8.82 5.49 19.55
N LEU A 535 9.03 6.43 18.63
CA LEU A 535 8.10 7.54 18.38
C LEU A 535 6.97 7.17 17.39
N GLY A 536 7.12 6.06 16.68
CA GLY A 536 6.13 5.57 15.73
C GLY A 536 4.89 4.95 16.38
N PHE A 537 4.18 4.15 15.60
CA PHE A 537 2.81 3.72 15.88
C PHE A 537 2.69 2.37 16.63
N LYS A 538 3.82 1.77 17.01
CA LYS A 538 3.86 0.43 17.65
C LYS A 538 3.08 0.34 18.95
N GLN A 539 3.03 1.43 19.73
CA GLN A 539 2.36 1.43 21.02
C GLN A 539 0.83 1.49 20.90
N TRP A 540 0.28 2.10 19.85
CA TRP A 540 -1.15 2.42 19.77
C TRP A 540 -1.91 1.68 18.66
N VAL A 541 -1.26 1.15 17.62
CA VAL A 541 -1.98 0.45 16.53
C VAL A 541 -2.77 -0.78 17.01
N GLY A 542 -2.31 -1.45 18.06
CA GLY A 542 -3.08 -2.53 18.69
C GLY A 542 -4.38 -2.05 19.33
N ALA A 543 -4.43 -0.82 19.83
CA ALA A 543 -5.62 -0.25 20.45
C ALA A 543 -6.73 -0.04 19.40
N GLU A 544 -6.39 0.43 18.18
CA GLU A 544 -7.36 0.56 17.08
C GLU A 544 -8.07 -0.76 16.73
N SER A 545 -7.41 -1.89 16.93
CA SER A 545 -8.01 -3.21 16.76
C SER A 545 -8.79 -3.65 18.00
N PHE A 546 -8.13 -3.68 19.17
CA PHE A 546 -8.65 -4.35 20.35
C PHE A 546 -9.58 -3.48 21.21
N ASP A 547 -9.40 -2.15 21.27
CA ASP A 547 -10.39 -1.26 21.90
C ASP A 547 -11.66 -1.21 21.06
N ARG A 548 -11.51 -1.18 19.73
CA ARG A 548 -12.65 -1.25 18.82
C ARG A 548 -13.41 -2.58 18.98
N LEU A 549 -12.69 -3.70 19.07
CA LEU A 549 -13.29 -5.00 19.38
C LEU A 549 -14.02 -4.99 20.73
N ALA A 550 -13.39 -4.44 21.78
CA ALA A 550 -14.02 -4.31 23.09
C ALA A 550 -15.31 -3.48 23.02
N GLY A 551 -15.29 -2.38 22.26
CA GLY A 551 -16.48 -1.56 21.98
C GLY A 551 -17.58 -2.36 21.30
N TYR A 552 -17.26 -3.20 20.31
CA TYR A 552 -18.26 -4.06 19.66
C TYR A 552 -18.82 -5.13 20.61
N CYS A 553 -17.98 -5.74 21.44
CA CYS A 553 -18.43 -6.70 22.44
C CYS A 553 -19.37 -6.07 23.48
N LYS A 554 -19.09 -4.83 23.90
CA LYS A 554 -19.90 -4.10 24.90
C LYS A 554 -21.21 -3.57 24.31
N ASN A 555 -21.15 -2.99 23.12
CA ASN A 555 -22.30 -2.32 22.50
C ASN A 555 -23.20 -3.26 21.69
N ASN A 556 -22.70 -4.45 21.32
CA ASN A 556 -23.39 -5.44 20.49
C ASN A 556 -24.15 -4.82 19.29
N PRO A 557 -23.44 -4.13 18.38
CA PRO A 557 -24.10 -3.39 17.32
C PRO A 557 -24.92 -4.31 16.41
N GLY A 558 -26.17 -3.93 16.16
CA GLY A 558 -27.04 -4.59 15.19
C GLY A 558 -26.68 -4.28 13.74
N VAL A 559 -27.56 -4.66 12.82
CA VAL A 559 -27.46 -4.24 11.41
C VAL A 559 -27.64 -2.73 11.32
N ASP A 560 -26.73 -2.07 10.61
CA ASP A 560 -26.72 -0.61 10.49
C ASP A 560 -27.23 -0.21 9.09
N PHE A 561 -28.55 -0.04 8.98
CA PHE A 561 -29.21 0.29 7.71
C PHE A 561 -28.73 1.63 7.13
N THR A 562 -28.38 2.59 7.98
CA THR A 562 -27.83 3.88 7.54
C THR A 562 -26.49 3.67 6.86
N LYS A 563 -25.56 2.93 7.47
CA LYS A 563 -24.29 2.58 6.84
C LYS A 563 -24.46 1.83 5.53
N ILE A 564 -25.39 0.87 5.47
CA ILE A 564 -25.71 0.13 4.24
C ILE A 564 -26.21 1.07 3.14
N MET A 565 -27.11 2.01 3.47
CA MET A 565 -27.62 2.99 2.51
C MET A 565 -26.48 3.82 1.91
N TYR A 566 -25.56 4.36 2.72
CA TYR A 566 -24.42 5.12 2.20
C TYR A 566 -23.48 4.28 1.33
N MET A 567 -23.30 3.00 1.67
CA MET A 567 -22.57 2.05 0.83
C MET A 567 -23.27 1.85 -0.52
N ILE A 568 -24.59 1.69 -0.54
CA ILE A 568 -25.37 1.60 -1.79
C ILE A 568 -25.23 2.88 -2.61
N VAL A 569 -25.31 4.07 -1.99
CA VAL A 569 -25.14 5.35 -2.67
C VAL A 569 -23.76 5.46 -3.32
N GLY A 570 -22.69 5.09 -2.62
CA GLY A 570 -21.33 5.10 -3.17
C GLY A 570 -21.18 4.16 -4.36
N ALA A 571 -21.76 2.95 -4.27
CA ALA A 571 -21.79 2.01 -5.37
C ALA A 571 -22.58 2.54 -6.58
N ALA A 572 -23.77 3.09 -6.34
CA ALA A 572 -24.64 3.64 -7.38
C ALA A 572 -23.97 4.79 -8.14
N ILE A 573 -23.24 5.68 -7.44
CA ILE A 573 -22.50 6.77 -8.10
C ILE A 573 -21.40 6.20 -9.00
N VAL A 574 -20.63 5.21 -8.55
CA VAL A 574 -19.59 4.58 -9.38
C VAL A 574 -20.18 3.89 -10.61
N PHE A 575 -21.26 3.11 -10.45
CA PHE A 575 -21.94 2.49 -11.58
C PHE A 575 -22.52 3.54 -12.54
N GLY A 576 -23.14 4.60 -12.01
CA GLY A 576 -23.64 5.72 -12.80
C GLY A 576 -22.52 6.37 -13.60
N LEU A 577 -21.41 6.74 -12.97
CA LEU A 577 -20.23 7.31 -13.65
C LEU A 577 -19.69 6.37 -14.73
N LYS A 578 -19.66 5.06 -14.49
CA LYS A 578 -19.23 4.07 -15.49
C LYS A 578 -20.18 4.03 -16.69
N SER A 579 -21.48 4.03 -16.45
CA SER A 579 -22.51 4.02 -17.50
C SER A 579 -22.50 5.32 -18.31
N PHE A 580 -22.45 6.49 -17.67
CA PHE A 580 -22.38 7.78 -18.36
C PHE A 580 -21.12 7.91 -19.21
N ARG A 581 -19.96 7.46 -18.71
CA ARG A 581 -18.72 7.43 -19.48
C ARG A 581 -18.80 6.48 -20.68
N GLY A 582 -19.56 5.39 -20.58
CA GLY A 582 -19.81 4.48 -21.69
C GLY A 582 -20.77 5.05 -22.74
N ALA A 583 -21.71 5.90 -22.33
CA ALA A 583 -22.72 6.51 -23.21
C ALA A 583 -22.26 7.83 -23.86
N PHE A 584 -21.45 8.63 -23.16
CA PHE A 584 -21.05 9.97 -23.59
C PHE A 584 -19.53 10.11 -23.66
N VAL A 585 -18.99 10.29 -24.88
CA VAL A 585 -17.54 10.42 -25.12
C VAL A 585 -16.94 11.65 -24.43
N SER A 586 -17.70 12.74 -24.34
CA SER A 586 -17.24 14.00 -23.72
C SER A 586 -17.39 14.02 -22.19
N TRP A 587 -17.76 12.90 -21.55
CA TRP A 587 -17.97 12.86 -20.11
C TRP A 587 -16.64 12.99 -19.36
N PRO A 588 -16.44 14.07 -18.56
CA PRO A 588 -15.12 14.36 -17.98
C PRO A 588 -14.82 13.57 -16.71
N PHE A 589 -15.82 12.89 -16.13
CA PHE A 589 -15.68 12.25 -14.83
C PHE A 589 -15.31 10.77 -14.93
N HIS A 590 -14.30 10.38 -14.16
CA HIS A 590 -13.79 9.02 -14.08
C HIS A 590 -14.33 8.31 -12.83
N PRO A 591 -14.86 7.07 -12.93
CA PRO A 591 -15.38 6.33 -11.78
C PRO A 591 -14.34 6.13 -10.66
N ALA A 592 -13.10 5.81 -11.02
CA ALA A 592 -12.00 5.68 -10.05
C ALA A 592 -11.65 7.00 -9.35
N GLY A 593 -11.89 8.15 -10.00
CA GLY A 593 -11.61 9.46 -9.41
C GLY A 593 -12.52 9.75 -8.22
N TYR A 594 -13.79 9.34 -8.29
CA TYR A 594 -14.73 9.46 -7.17
C TYR A 594 -14.35 8.56 -5.99
N ALA A 595 -14.03 7.28 -6.24
CA ALA A 595 -13.62 6.37 -5.18
C ALA A 595 -12.34 6.82 -4.46
N LEU A 596 -11.38 7.36 -5.21
CA LEU A 596 -10.17 7.96 -4.63
C LEU A 596 -10.48 9.24 -3.85
N ALA A 597 -11.31 10.13 -4.40
CA ALA A 597 -11.67 11.42 -3.77
C ALA A 597 -12.31 11.31 -2.38
N ILE A 598 -13.05 10.22 -2.13
CA ILE A 598 -13.68 9.97 -0.82
C ILE A 598 -12.72 9.25 0.12
N SER A 599 -11.66 8.65 -0.40
CA SER A 599 -10.62 8.01 0.41
C SER A 599 -9.73 9.05 1.10
N TYR A 600 -9.18 8.67 2.26
CA TYR A 600 -8.35 9.55 3.09
C TYR A 600 -7.05 10.01 2.39
N ALA A 601 -6.58 9.25 1.38
CA ALA A 601 -5.50 9.66 0.49
C ALA A 601 -5.68 11.09 -0.05
N MET A 602 -6.89 11.47 -0.46
CA MET A 602 -7.09 12.78 -1.11
C MET A 602 -7.09 13.95 -0.13
N ASP A 603 -7.22 13.70 1.18
CA ASP A 603 -6.99 14.73 2.21
C ASP A 603 -5.54 15.25 2.21
N TYR A 604 -4.58 14.46 1.72
CA TYR A 604 -3.17 14.88 1.57
C TYR A 604 -2.84 15.40 0.17
N PHE A 605 -3.42 14.81 -0.87
CA PHE A 605 -2.90 14.95 -2.24
C PHE A 605 -3.76 15.81 -3.17
N TRP A 606 -4.95 16.28 -2.77
CA TRP A 606 -5.90 16.93 -3.70
C TRP A 606 -5.30 18.15 -4.38
N PHE A 607 -4.54 18.97 -3.65
CA PHE A 607 -3.95 20.17 -4.22
C PHE A 607 -2.78 19.85 -5.16
N ALA A 608 -1.96 18.86 -4.84
CA ALA A 608 -0.91 18.38 -5.75
C ALA A 608 -1.50 17.82 -7.06
N PHE A 609 -2.64 17.11 -6.97
CA PHE A 609 -3.38 16.63 -8.14
C PHE A 609 -3.97 17.77 -8.96
N PHE A 610 -4.51 18.80 -8.31
CA PHE A 610 -4.98 20.02 -8.97
C PHE A 610 -3.85 20.74 -9.70
N LEU A 611 -2.72 20.98 -9.03
CA LEU A 611 -1.58 21.70 -9.60
C LEU A 611 -0.96 20.92 -10.77
N SER A 612 -0.77 19.62 -10.63
CA SER A 612 -0.30 18.76 -11.71
C SER A 612 -1.28 18.73 -12.90
N TRP A 613 -2.59 18.60 -12.62
CA TRP A 613 -3.63 18.67 -13.65
C TRP A 613 -3.58 19.98 -14.42
N LEU A 614 -3.49 21.12 -13.73
CA LEU A 614 -3.43 22.44 -14.33
C LEU A 614 -2.18 22.60 -15.20
N LEU A 615 -1.00 22.23 -14.68
CA LEU A 615 0.26 22.28 -15.41
C LEU A 615 0.21 21.39 -16.66
N LYS A 616 -0.26 20.14 -16.52
CA LYS A 616 -0.38 19.20 -17.63
C LYS A 616 -1.37 19.69 -18.67
N LEU A 617 -2.51 20.23 -18.24
CA LEU A 617 -3.54 20.79 -19.13
C LEU A 617 -2.95 21.92 -19.98
N ILE A 618 -2.22 22.86 -19.36
CA ILE A 618 -1.55 23.97 -20.06
C ILE A 618 -0.51 23.42 -21.04
N ILE A 619 0.38 22.53 -20.59
CA ILE A 619 1.43 21.93 -21.44
C ILE A 619 0.84 21.23 -22.66
N VAL A 620 -0.19 20.41 -22.47
CA VAL A 620 -0.83 19.65 -23.55
C VAL A 620 -1.65 20.58 -24.45
N ARG A 621 -2.37 21.56 -23.91
CA ARG A 621 -3.24 22.47 -24.68
C ARG A 621 -2.43 23.39 -25.60
N TYR A 622 -1.29 23.90 -25.14
CA TYR A 622 -0.49 24.85 -25.92
C TYR A 622 0.70 24.21 -26.65
N GLY A 623 1.23 23.08 -26.16
CA GLY A 623 2.41 22.43 -26.74
C GLY A 623 2.19 21.01 -27.25
N GLY A 624 0.99 20.45 -27.08
CA GLY A 624 0.66 19.09 -27.49
C GLY A 624 1.49 18.02 -26.79
N MET A 625 1.44 16.80 -27.34
CA MET A 625 2.17 15.64 -26.79
C MET A 625 3.69 15.76 -26.92
N LYS A 626 4.20 16.56 -27.87
CA LYS A 626 5.64 16.82 -28.00
C LYS A 626 6.19 17.57 -26.80
N LEU A 627 5.49 18.63 -26.36
CA LEU A 627 5.90 19.38 -25.18
C LEU A 627 5.70 18.54 -23.91
N HIS A 628 4.62 17.76 -23.83
CA HIS A 628 4.43 16.80 -22.74
C HIS A 628 5.64 15.88 -22.55
N ASN A 629 6.06 15.20 -23.62
CA ASN A 629 7.21 14.29 -23.59
C ASN A 629 8.53 15.00 -23.27
N THR A 630 8.66 16.28 -23.63
CA THR A 630 9.83 17.10 -23.32
C THR A 630 9.93 17.39 -21.82
N PHE A 631 8.81 17.59 -21.13
CA PHE A 631 8.77 17.87 -19.69
C PHE A 631 8.75 16.62 -18.80
N VAL A 632 8.55 15.42 -19.34
CA VAL A 632 8.61 14.16 -18.56
C VAL A 632 9.87 14.07 -17.65
N PRO A 633 11.10 14.35 -18.13
CA PRO A 633 12.29 14.31 -17.29
C PRO A 633 12.26 15.29 -16.11
N PHE A 634 11.65 16.48 -16.28
CA PHE A 634 11.50 17.46 -15.20
C PHE A 634 10.67 16.92 -14.04
N PHE A 635 9.51 16.31 -14.33
CA PHE A 635 8.64 15.74 -13.30
C PHE A 635 9.26 14.50 -12.64
N LEU A 636 10.02 13.68 -13.38
CA LEU A 636 10.84 12.61 -12.78
C LEU A 636 11.94 13.17 -11.87
N GLY A 637 12.55 14.29 -12.25
CA GLY A 637 13.52 15.03 -11.46
C GLY A 637 12.93 15.52 -10.13
N LEU A 638 11.71 16.08 -10.14
CA LEU A 638 11.01 16.51 -8.92
C LEU A 638 10.85 15.35 -7.93
N VAL A 639 10.42 14.17 -8.39
CA VAL A 639 10.28 12.99 -7.52
C VAL A 639 11.63 12.58 -6.94
N LEU A 640 12.66 12.48 -7.79
CA LEU A 640 13.98 12.03 -7.39
C LEU A 640 14.67 13.00 -6.41
N GLY A 641 14.55 14.30 -6.64
CA GLY A 641 15.14 15.34 -5.79
C GLY A 641 14.55 15.35 -4.39
N ASP A 642 13.22 15.28 -4.31
CA ASP A 642 12.47 15.25 -3.04
C ASP A 642 12.81 13.98 -2.24
N PHE A 643 12.79 12.82 -2.91
CA PHE A 643 13.12 11.53 -2.28
C PHE A 643 14.56 11.47 -1.80
N PHE A 644 15.50 12.06 -2.55
CA PHE A 644 16.90 12.13 -2.18
C PHE A 644 17.11 12.98 -0.93
N ILE A 645 16.60 14.22 -0.90
CA ILE A 645 16.79 15.10 0.27
C ILE A 645 16.04 14.58 1.50
N GLY A 646 14.84 14.01 1.34
CA GLY A 646 14.12 13.36 2.44
C GLY A 646 14.88 12.17 3.01
N SER A 647 15.52 11.37 2.16
CA SER A 647 16.39 10.28 2.59
C SER A 647 17.63 10.79 3.36
N VAL A 648 18.25 11.87 2.88
CA VAL A 648 19.40 12.50 3.56
C VAL A 648 19.00 12.98 4.95
N TRP A 649 17.87 13.68 5.10
CA TRP A 649 17.37 14.11 6.42
C TRP A 649 17.03 12.92 7.32
N ALA A 650 16.41 11.87 6.77
CA ALA A 650 16.08 10.65 7.50
C ALA A 650 17.31 9.84 7.95
N ILE A 651 18.49 10.10 7.37
CA ILE A 651 19.78 9.55 7.83
C ILE A 651 20.43 10.48 8.84
N ILE A 652 20.49 11.79 8.56
CA ILE A 652 21.15 12.78 9.41
C ILE A 652 20.46 12.88 10.78
N GLY A 653 19.13 12.97 10.82
CA GLY A 653 18.36 13.12 12.06
C GLY A 653 18.71 12.07 13.13
N PRO A 654 18.60 10.77 12.81
CA PRO A 654 19.03 9.71 13.71
C PRO A 654 20.49 9.78 14.16
N ILE A 655 21.41 10.23 13.30
CA ILE A 655 22.84 10.36 13.63
C ILE A 655 23.08 11.47 14.65
N ILE A 656 22.41 12.62 14.49
CA ILE A 656 22.55 13.76 15.41
C ILE A 656 21.64 13.65 16.64
N GLY A 657 20.80 12.62 16.71
CA GLY A 657 19.90 12.38 17.83
C GLY A 657 18.63 13.25 17.83
N GLN A 658 18.25 13.82 16.68
CA GLN A 658 17.10 14.73 16.57
C GLN A 658 16.15 14.30 15.44
N GLN A 659 14.86 14.65 15.55
CA GLN A 659 13.93 14.49 14.43
C GLN A 659 14.28 15.50 13.34
N ALA A 660 14.52 15.01 12.12
CA ALA A 660 14.80 15.83 10.96
C ALA A 660 13.55 16.01 10.09
N TYR A 661 13.72 16.77 9.00
CA TYR A 661 12.63 17.15 8.12
C TYR A 661 12.12 15.96 7.33
N ARG A 662 10.85 15.65 7.57
CA ARG A 662 10.07 14.68 6.79
C ARG A 662 9.63 15.34 5.50
N ILE A 663 9.74 14.72 4.34
CA ILE A 663 9.23 15.34 3.08
C ILE A 663 7.72 15.14 2.90
N PHE A 664 7.13 14.22 3.66
CA PHE A 664 5.72 13.89 3.67
C PHE A 664 5.25 13.82 5.13
N ILE A 665 4.15 14.54 5.42
CA ILE A 665 3.52 14.72 6.74
C ILE A 665 4.41 15.48 7.76
#